data_AF-A0A935LXE4-F1
#
_entry.id   AF-A0A935LXE4-F1
#
_cell.length_a   1.000
_cell.length_b   1.000
_cell.length_c   1.000
_cell.angle_alpha   90.00
_cell.angle_beta   90.00
_cell.angle_gamma   90.00
#
_symmetry.space_group_name_H-M   'P 1'
#
loop_
_entity.id
_entity.type
_entity.pdbx_description
1 polymer ?
#
loop_
_entity_poly.entity_id
_entity_poly.type
_entity_poly.pdbx_seq_one_letter_code
_entity_poly.pdbx_strand_id
1 'polypeptide(L)'
;MSPFPFHIVIVVAVFLTSTVGNVALAQHLENRGTGTVRNTGTIRFKSDTGKFKNAAAYTEFTNNVVEFAGANNMFTDLDGYPSLSTAFGQDRSWRVPGLVRYKRTLDSQSVQARYYTDLEVADSAAKLIPDSVFVGKDYVISLSGPRTYRGTFIYDGTAQQVVTQENGLSGTVNRYNNLSLLFSPKLVRDSDEVRMEGVFNSDPQSEFLVDGDMYWGSRSFTRAPVRIRSKGSLTTGWDISELNADVEVVYGQFVIPDDADTVIVRATANLYLRASDSAQFFMGDSTRLDVLGLYINQLPSFTNAVFDTSSTVNYDGLQQPQVMQATSASNPYGHLRTARSTKTSNGDVFVASTLSVHDTDVVIVPHRMSLTLGEAYYYDDAEVVGAFRRVLASADTNVPYRYNNEHTFMKYVTVPQELTMDIRPITRPNAYDSTTDVFRKITVTYLGQWKATVRAAYKATDIPATWAPETAERLMKLYNAYGIPNERAIKLTPTVPPTYVRTPTNGGPGLGYVELFGIQDVGADNLRLDNGNDLLLRASRDVLKAVATGRWSNPFTWDEAREPEPIDRVIIDGFTVHTGYVRASDNYAIPEAFADSLATNVVLGSSPNTALLFGSTGTFNTFSLVPDSKVALVANRAGATLLPVSAQDLTASPLDGGLVVYQGSTFITPNLSLTPGATAHNGGVLQIGIP
;
A
#
# COMPACT_ATOMS: atom_id res chain seq x y z
N MET A 1 73.96 -69.67 12.68
CA MET A 1 74.13 -68.81 11.49
C MET A 1 72.74 -68.41 11.04
N SER A 2 72.26 -67.19 11.00
CA SER A 2 72.73 -65.82 11.23
C SER A 2 71.46 -64.97 11.49
N PRO A 3 71.50 -63.90 12.29
CA PRO A 3 70.31 -63.28 12.88
C PRO A 3 69.80 -62.04 12.14
N PHE A 4 68.51 -61.75 12.34
CA PHE A 4 67.83 -60.50 11.99
C PHE A 4 68.27 -59.34 12.91
N PRO A 5 68.45 -58.09 12.41
CA PRO A 5 68.51 -56.93 13.27
C PRO A 5 67.20 -56.14 13.23
N PHE A 6 66.50 -56.11 14.37
CA PHE A 6 65.55 -55.07 14.73
C PHE A 6 66.32 -53.75 14.92
N HIS A 7 65.93 -52.69 14.23
CA HIS A 7 66.37 -51.33 14.54
C HIS A 7 65.38 -50.69 15.51
N ILE A 8 65.72 -50.72 16.81
CA ILE A 8 65.12 -49.86 17.82
C ILE A 8 65.84 -48.52 17.74
N VAL A 9 65.13 -47.46 17.33
CA VAL A 9 65.62 -46.09 17.46
C VAL A 9 65.32 -45.62 18.88
N ILE A 10 66.37 -45.53 19.69
CA ILE A 10 66.35 -44.89 21.02
C ILE A 10 66.41 -43.38 20.80
N VAL A 11 65.35 -42.66 21.18
CA VAL A 11 65.40 -41.20 21.33
C VAL A 11 65.99 -40.89 22.69
N VAL A 12 67.20 -40.33 22.70
CA VAL A 12 67.89 -39.86 23.91
C VAL A 12 67.29 -38.51 24.31
N ALA A 13 66.59 -38.47 25.44
CA ALA A 13 66.20 -37.23 26.10
C ALA A 13 67.34 -36.77 27.02
N VAL A 14 68.06 -35.72 26.62
CA VAL A 14 69.02 -35.02 27.48
C VAL A 14 68.27 -34.03 28.36
N PHE A 15 68.14 -34.32 29.65
CA PHE A 15 67.69 -33.35 30.64
C PHE A 15 68.88 -32.54 31.17
N LEU A 16 69.04 -31.32 30.67
CA LEU A 16 69.87 -30.29 31.30
C LEU A 16 68.96 -29.40 32.15
N THR A 17 69.01 -29.60 33.46
CA THR A 17 68.39 -28.70 34.44
C THR A 17 69.27 -27.46 34.58
N SER A 18 68.79 -26.31 34.09
CA SER A 18 69.28 -25.02 34.57
C SER A 18 68.11 -24.06 34.78
N THR A 19 68.04 -23.54 35.99
CA THR A 19 67.08 -22.57 36.51
C THR A 19 67.50 -21.16 36.09
N VAL A 20 67.11 -20.73 34.89
CA VAL A 20 67.04 -19.32 34.45
C VAL A 20 65.88 -19.23 33.45
N GLY A 21 65.04 -18.20 33.56
CA GLY A 21 63.73 -18.03 32.90
C GLY A 21 63.52 -18.76 31.56
N ASN A 22 62.62 -19.75 31.57
CA ASN A 22 62.17 -20.50 30.40
C ASN A 22 61.42 -19.58 29.41
N VAL A 23 62.15 -18.93 28.51
CA VAL A 23 61.61 -18.61 27.19
C VAL A 23 61.51 -19.97 26.48
N ALA A 24 60.30 -20.51 26.37
CA ALA A 24 60.09 -21.75 25.64
C ALA A 24 60.58 -21.54 24.20
N LEU A 25 61.69 -22.20 23.84
CA LEU A 25 62.14 -22.30 22.45
C LEU A 25 60.98 -22.80 21.58
N ALA A 26 60.90 -22.30 20.35
CA ALA A 26 59.79 -22.60 19.44
C ALA A 26 59.59 -24.12 19.32
N GLN A 27 58.42 -24.61 19.73
CA GLN A 27 58.06 -26.03 19.64
C GLN A 27 57.53 -26.31 18.23
N HIS A 28 58.29 -27.04 17.42
CA HIS A 28 57.87 -27.45 16.09
C HIS A 28 57.68 -28.95 16.01
N LEU A 29 56.65 -29.37 15.27
CA LEU A 29 56.52 -30.74 14.77
C LEU A 29 56.75 -30.66 13.27
N GLU A 30 57.76 -31.36 12.76
CA GLU A 30 58.07 -31.42 11.33
C GLU A 30 57.78 -32.80 10.77
N ASN A 31 56.76 -32.90 9.92
CA ASN A 31 56.44 -34.10 9.16
C ASN A 31 56.95 -33.96 7.72
N ARG A 32 58.09 -34.59 7.41
CA ARG A 32 58.73 -34.50 6.08
C ARG A 32 57.99 -35.36 5.05
N GLY A 33 58.35 -35.26 3.77
CA GLY A 33 57.61 -35.85 2.64
C GLY A 33 57.29 -37.35 2.73
N THR A 34 58.12 -38.13 3.43
CA THR A 34 57.92 -39.58 3.64
C THR A 34 57.44 -39.92 5.06
N GLY A 35 57.08 -38.92 5.85
CA GLY A 35 56.66 -39.11 7.24
C GLY A 35 55.17 -39.41 7.36
N THR A 36 54.81 -40.12 8.43
CA THR A 36 53.43 -40.47 8.77
C THR A 36 53.18 -40.04 10.21
N VAL A 37 52.02 -39.39 10.45
CA VAL A 37 51.58 -39.01 11.79
C VAL A 37 50.22 -39.65 12.08
N ARG A 38 50.19 -40.60 13.02
CA ARG A 38 48.97 -41.25 13.50
C ARG A 38 48.75 -40.88 14.97
N ASN A 39 47.99 -39.83 15.22
CA ASN A 39 47.70 -39.36 16.57
C ASN A 39 46.32 -39.84 17.04
N THR A 40 46.29 -40.69 18.07
CA THR A 40 45.06 -41.09 18.77
C THR A 40 44.84 -40.32 20.08
N GLY A 41 45.81 -39.50 20.51
CA GLY A 41 45.78 -38.67 21.71
C GLY A 41 45.79 -37.18 21.40
N THR A 42 46.60 -36.42 22.14
CA THR A 42 46.74 -34.96 21.97
C THR A 42 48.18 -34.59 21.64
N ILE A 43 48.38 -33.92 20.51
CA ILE A 43 49.62 -33.19 20.21
C ILE A 43 49.47 -31.78 20.75
N ARG A 44 50.34 -31.36 21.69
CA ARG A 44 50.23 -30.06 22.37
C ARG A 44 51.43 -29.15 22.09
N PHE A 45 51.15 -27.93 21.63
CA PHE A 45 52.13 -26.86 21.46
C PHE A 45 51.96 -25.82 22.57
N LYS A 46 52.91 -25.72 23.49
CA LYS A 46 52.92 -24.73 24.58
C LYS A 46 53.60 -23.41 24.22
N SER A 47 54.50 -23.43 23.25
CA SER A 47 55.21 -22.24 22.76
C SER A 47 54.29 -21.32 21.96
N ASP A 48 54.45 -20.00 22.12
CA ASP A 48 53.67 -18.98 21.43
C ASP A 48 53.79 -19.01 19.91
N THR A 49 54.92 -19.49 19.39
CA THR A 49 55.23 -19.51 17.96
C THR A 49 55.40 -20.92 17.41
N GLY A 50 54.89 -21.93 18.13
CA GLY A 50 55.01 -23.33 17.72
C GLY A 50 54.31 -23.60 16.39
N LYS A 51 54.90 -24.47 15.56
CA LYS A 51 54.41 -24.77 14.20
C LYS A 51 54.26 -26.26 13.95
N PHE A 52 53.15 -26.65 13.33
CA PHE A 52 53.03 -27.96 12.69
C PHE A 52 53.41 -27.79 11.22
N LYS A 53 54.60 -28.26 10.85
CA LYS A 53 55.12 -28.22 9.49
C LYS A 53 54.87 -29.55 8.78
N ASN A 54 54.24 -29.54 7.61
CA ASN A 54 53.94 -30.76 6.86
C ASN A 54 54.41 -30.68 5.40
N ALA A 55 55.04 -31.75 4.92
CA ALA A 55 55.27 -32.03 3.49
C ALA A 55 54.78 -33.42 3.06
N ALA A 56 54.31 -34.25 3.99
CA ALA A 56 53.76 -35.57 3.66
C ALA A 56 52.39 -35.46 2.98
N ALA A 57 52.03 -36.50 2.23
CA ALA A 57 50.70 -36.63 1.65
C ALA A 57 49.62 -36.64 2.75
N TYR A 58 48.45 -36.05 2.46
CA TYR A 58 47.34 -35.95 3.39
C TYR A 58 46.90 -37.30 3.99
N THR A 59 46.94 -38.38 3.21
CA THR A 59 46.57 -39.74 3.64
C THR A 59 47.47 -40.31 4.76
N GLU A 60 48.66 -39.73 4.93
CA GLU A 60 49.63 -40.11 5.96
C GLU A 60 49.39 -39.40 7.30
N PHE A 61 48.31 -38.63 7.43
CA PHE A 61 47.93 -37.99 8.67
C PHE A 61 46.55 -38.45 9.16
N THR A 62 46.51 -38.95 10.39
CA THR A 62 45.27 -39.04 11.17
C THR A 62 45.49 -38.41 12.53
N ASN A 63 44.45 -37.74 13.03
CA ASN A 63 44.54 -36.98 14.26
C ASN A 63 43.26 -37.11 15.09
N ASN A 64 43.44 -37.22 16.40
CA ASN A 64 42.39 -37.02 17.38
C ASN A 64 42.36 -35.55 17.82
N VAL A 65 43.39 -35.05 18.51
CA VAL A 65 43.46 -33.64 18.96
C VAL A 65 44.82 -33.00 18.68
N VAL A 66 44.81 -31.81 18.07
CA VAL A 66 45.93 -30.85 18.10
C VAL A 66 45.54 -29.69 19.02
N GLU A 67 46.30 -29.47 20.09
CA GLU A 67 46.07 -28.39 21.04
C GLU A 67 47.15 -27.31 20.92
N PHE A 68 46.71 -26.11 20.58
CA PHE A 68 47.53 -24.90 20.60
C PHE A 68 47.29 -24.16 21.91
N ALA A 69 48.32 -24.07 22.74
CA ALA A 69 48.32 -23.30 23.98
C ALA A 69 49.14 -22.00 23.89
N GLY A 70 49.89 -21.83 22.82
CA GLY A 70 50.59 -20.60 22.49
C GLY A 70 49.71 -19.55 21.80
N ALA A 71 50.19 -18.30 21.75
CA ALA A 71 49.45 -17.17 21.19
C ALA A 71 49.27 -17.21 19.65
N ASN A 72 50.27 -17.67 18.90
CA ASN A 72 50.35 -17.56 17.43
C ASN A 72 50.85 -18.87 16.80
N ASN A 73 50.28 -20.00 17.22
CA ASN A 73 50.59 -21.29 16.62
C ASN A 73 50.04 -21.40 15.19
N MET A 74 50.74 -22.16 14.34
CA MET A 74 50.41 -22.24 12.91
C MET A 74 50.59 -23.65 12.34
N PHE A 75 49.74 -24.01 11.40
CA PHE A 75 50.01 -25.04 10.39
C PHE A 75 50.72 -24.40 9.19
N THR A 76 51.84 -24.98 8.76
CA THR A 76 52.65 -24.52 7.63
C THR A 76 53.18 -25.70 6.80
N ASP A 77 53.76 -25.42 5.64
CA ASP A 77 54.69 -26.36 5.00
C ASP A 77 56.05 -26.39 5.74
N LEU A 78 57.03 -27.11 5.17
CA LEU A 78 58.39 -27.20 5.73
C LEU A 78 59.14 -25.87 5.72
N ASP A 79 58.88 -25.02 4.73
CA ASP A 79 59.52 -23.71 4.57
C ASP A 79 58.84 -22.62 5.43
N GLY A 80 57.72 -22.97 6.06
CA GLY A 80 57.00 -22.09 6.97
C GLY A 80 55.90 -21.28 6.31
N TYR A 81 55.53 -21.56 5.06
CA TYR A 81 54.45 -20.90 4.35
C TYR A 81 53.08 -21.47 4.75
N PRO A 82 52.09 -20.60 5.00
CA PRO A 82 50.75 -21.00 5.40
C PRO A 82 49.74 -21.14 4.24
N SER A 83 50.12 -20.94 2.98
CA SER A 83 49.16 -20.91 1.85
C SER A 83 49.72 -21.57 0.59
N LEU A 84 48.84 -22.19 -0.21
CA LEU A 84 49.13 -22.76 -1.54
C LEU A 84 50.27 -23.81 -1.55
N SER A 85 50.40 -24.61 -0.49
CA SER A 85 51.52 -25.53 -0.26
C SER A 85 51.07 -26.91 0.23
N THR A 86 51.73 -27.53 1.21
CA THR A 86 51.33 -28.81 1.84
C THR A 86 50.85 -28.60 3.29
N ALA A 87 50.55 -27.37 3.65
CA ALA A 87 50.08 -26.99 4.98
C ALA A 87 48.66 -27.52 5.22
N PHE A 88 48.42 -28.15 6.37
CA PHE A 88 47.06 -28.60 6.70
C PHE A 88 46.09 -27.43 6.84
N GLY A 89 44.87 -27.66 6.35
CA GLY A 89 43.76 -26.73 6.35
C GLY A 89 43.90 -25.56 5.37
N GLN A 90 44.87 -25.56 4.47
CA GLN A 90 45.03 -24.49 3.47
C GLN A 90 43.87 -24.45 2.45
N ASP A 91 43.25 -25.60 2.19
CA ASP A 91 42.10 -25.78 1.31
C ASP A 91 41.24 -26.93 1.83
N ARG A 92 40.06 -27.13 1.21
CA ARG A 92 39.09 -28.13 1.65
C ARG A 92 39.60 -29.58 1.57
N SER A 93 40.45 -29.91 0.59
CA SER A 93 41.02 -31.25 0.41
C SER A 93 42.13 -31.57 1.42
N TRP A 94 42.76 -30.53 1.97
CA TRP A 94 43.78 -30.61 3.02
C TRP A 94 43.24 -30.32 4.43
N ARG A 95 41.91 -30.33 4.64
CA ARG A 95 41.27 -30.02 5.93
C ARG A 95 41.97 -30.69 7.10
N VAL A 96 42.23 -29.95 8.19
CA VAL A 96 42.87 -30.53 9.38
C VAL A 96 41.97 -31.65 9.95
N PRO A 97 42.40 -32.92 9.98
CA PRO A 97 41.61 -34.01 10.55
C PRO A 97 41.50 -33.92 12.06
N GLY A 98 40.38 -34.39 12.61
CA GLY A 98 40.09 -34.37 14.04
C GLY A 98 39.89 -32.96 14.60
N LEU A 99 40.08 -32.84 15.91
CA LEU A 99 39.87 -31.60 16.66
C LEU A 99 41.13 -30.75 16.68
N VAL A 100 40.97 -29.46 16.35
CA VAL A 100 41.95 -28.42 16.69
C VAL A 100 41.40 -27.59 17.84
N ARG A 101 42.15 -27.55 18.95
CA ARG A 101 41.77 -26.81 20.16
C ARG A 101 42.72 -25.64 20.39
N TYR A 102 42.16 -24.43 20.46
CA TYR A 102 42.85 -23.21 20.86
C TYR A 102 42.56 -22.94 22.35
N LYS A 103 43.51 -23.32 23.21
CA LYS A 103 43.35 -23.32 24.67
C LYS A 103 44.45 -22.51 25.37
N ARG A 104 44.14 -21.30 25.82
CA ARG A 104 45.09 -20.39 26.50
C ARG A 104 44.38 -19.62 27.61
N THR A 105 45.05 -19.41 28.74
CA THR A 105 44.47 -18.77 29.94
C THR A 105 44.72 -17.26 30.04
N LEU A 106 45.87 -16.76 29.58
CA LEU A 106 46.26 -15.35 29.67
C LEU A 106 46.42 -14.73 28.28
N ASP A 107 46.45 -13.39 28.21
CA ASP A 107 46.63 -12.60 26.99
C ASP A 107 45.58 -12.92 25.89
N SER A 108 45.98 -12.75 24.64
CA SER A 108 45.22 -13.12 23.45
C SER A 108 45.79 -14.35 22.75
N GLN A 109 44.94 -15.08 22.04
CA GLN A 109 45.32 -16.18 21.16
C GLN A 109 44.70 -16.00 19.78
N SER A 110 45.51 -16.12 18.74
CA SER A 110 45.07 -16.03 17.35
C SER A 110 44.66 -17.41 16.83
N VAL A 111 43.43 -17.52 16.33
CA VAL A 111 42.99 -18.66 15.52
C VAL A 111 43.56 -18.49 14.11
N GLN A 112 44.00 -19.57 13.47
CA GLN A 112 44.49 -19.51 12.10
C GLN A 112 43.34 -19.69 11.09
N ALA A 113 43.34 -18.91 10.01
CA ALA A 113 42.42 -19.08 8.87
C ALA A 113 42.69 -20.42 8.16
N ARG A 114 41.78 -21.39 8.33
CA ARG A 114 41.94 -22.78 7.87
C ARG A 114 40.60 -23.49 7.71
N TYR A 115 40.64 -24.60 6.99
CA TYR A 115 39.64 -25.67 7.00
C TYR A 115 39.89 -26.64 8.15
N TYR A 116 39.02 -26.63 9.15
CA TYR A 116 39.02 -27.53 10.31
C TYR A 116 37.94 -28.60 10.18
N THR A 117 38.22 -29.83 10.60
CA THR A 117 37.16 -30.83 10.79
C THR A 117 36.32 -30.41 11.99
N ASP A 118 36.94 -30.38 13.17
CA ASP A 118 36.36 -29.87 14.41
C ASP A 118 37.25 -28.76 14.96
N LEU A 119 36.64 -27.70 15.51
CA LEU A 119 37.33 -26.56 16.09
C LEU A 119 36.79 -26.30 17.50
N GLU A 120 37.68 -26.16 18.48
CA GLU A 120 37.31 -25.75 19.84
C GLU A 120 38.11 -24.51 20.26
N VAL A 121 37.41 -23.55 20.85
CA VAL A 121 38.03 -22.43 21.57
C VAL A 121 37.75 -22.57 23.07
N ALA A 122 38.81 -22.52 23.87
CA ALA A 122 38.76 -22.81 25.30
C ALA A 122 39.74 -21.92 26.10
N ASP A 123 39.53 -21.93 27.42
CA ASP A 123 40.15 -21.10 28.45
C ASP A 123 39.97 -19.58 28.27
N SER A 124 40.35 -18.83 29.30
CA SER A 124 40.01 -17.42 29.51
C SER A 124 40.69 -16.39 28.60
N ALA A 125 41.70 -16.76 27.79
CA ALA A 125 42.34 -15.81 26.88
C ALA A 125 41.38 -15.33 25.78
N ALA A 126 41.49 -14.05 25.40
CA ALA A 126 40.73 -13.51 24.28
C ALA A 126 41.14 -14.22 22.98
N LYS A 127 40.17 -14.56 22.11
CA LYS A 127 40.45 -15.19 20.81
C LYS A 127 40.30 -14.20 19.67
N LEU A 128 41.32 -14.10 18.84
CA LEU A 128 41.25 -13.37 17.58
C LEU A 128 40.93 -14.36 16.47
N ILE A 129 39.75 -14.23 15.87
CA ILE A 129 39.28 -15.11 14.80
C ILE A 129 39.38 -14.33 13.49
N PRO A 130 40.29 -14.72 12.58
CA PRO A 130 40.47 -14.02 11.31
C PRO A 130 39.31 -14.33 10.35
N ASP A 131 39.33 -13.65 9.21
CA ASP A 131 38.52 -14.06 8.06
C ASP A 131 38.91 -15.48 7.59
N SER A 132 37.99 -16.14 6.88
CA SER A 132 38.26 -17.42 6.20
C SER A 132 38.58 -18.58 7.15
N VAL A 133 37.81 -18.70 8.23
CA VAL A 133 37.80 -19.89 9.11
C VAL A 133 36.63 -20.78 8.73
N PHE A 134 36.92 -22.03 8.34
CA PHE A 134 35.92 -22.99 7.87
C PHE A 134 35.83 -24.18 8.83
N VAL A 135 34.62 -24.54 9.26
CA VAL A 135 34.37 -25.68 10.14
C VAL A 135 33.45 -26.69 9.45
N GLY A 136 33.90 -27.93 9.34
CA GLY A 136 33.21 -29.00 8.61
C GLY A 136 32.30 -29.88 9.46
N LYS A 137 32.48 -29.87 10.78
CA LYS A 137 31.64 -30.56 11.77
C LYS A 137 31.38 -29.64 12.96
N ASP A 138 32.00 -29.88 14.11
CA ASP A 138 31.65 -29.17 15.34
C ASP A 138 32.55 -27.94 15.56
N TYR A 139 31.92 -26.80 15.88
CA TYR A 139 32.58 -25.65 16.48
C TYR A 139 32.13 -25.54 17.94
N VAL A 140 33.04 -25.73 18.89
CA VAL A 140 32.71 -25.84 20.32
C VAL A 140 33.37 -24.72 21.11
N ILE A 141 32.61 -24.17 22.06
CA ILE A 141 33.08 -23.18 23.04
C ILE A 141 32.88 -23.77 24.43
N SER A 142 33.93 -24.33 25.05
CA SER A 142 33.81 -25.08 26.33
C SER A 142 34.02 -24.22 27.58
N LEU A 143 34.61 -23.02 27.41
CA LEU A 143 34.75 -21.91 28.37
C LEU A 143 35.78 -20.98 27.72
N SER A 144 35.39 -19.86 27.11
CA SER A 144 36.35 -19.00 26.41
C SER A 144 36.30 -17.53 26.86
N GLY A 145 37.43 -16.84 26.76
CA GLY A 145 37.49 -15.38 26.82
C GLY A 145 36.75 -14.71 25.65
N PRO A 146 36.77 -13.37 25.55
CA PRO A 146 36.14 -12.64 24.45
C PRO A 146 36.67 -13.06 23.08
N ARG A 147 35.80 -13.16 22.07
CA ARG A 147 36.18 -13.44 20.69
C ARG A 147 35.94 -12.22 19.81
N THR A 148 36.93 -11.91 18.98
CA THR A 148 36.86 -10.84 17.98
C THR A 148 36.98 -11.45 16.60
N TYR A 149 35.92 -11.35 15.81
CA TYR A 149 35.88 -11.83 14.43
C TYR A 149 36.26 -10.71 13.46
N ARG A 150 37.30 -10.91 12.65
CA ARG A 150 37.79 -9.92 11.67
C ARG A 150 37.28 -10.14 10.23
N GLY A 151 36.35 -11.07 10.04
CA GLY A 151 35.72 -11.34 8.74
C GLY A 151 34.68 -12.44 8.82
N THR A 152 34.68 -13.31 7.82
CA THR A 152 33.70 -14.38 7.62
C THR A 152 34.11 -15.66 8.30
N PHE A 153 33.24 -16.12 9.20
CA PHE A 153 33.25 -17.46 9.73
C PHE A 153 32.33 -18.34 8.87
N ILE A 154 32.78 -19.54 8.49
CA ILE A 154 32.06 -20.39 7.54
C ILE A 154 31.78 -21.77 8.15
N TYR A 155 30.51 -22.16 8.15
CA TYR A 155 30.09 -23.53 8.40
C TYR A 155 29.93 -24.26 7.06
N ASP A 156 30.82 -25.20 6.77
CA ASP A 156 30.98 -25.82 5.43
C ASP A 156 30.90 -27.35 5.41
N GLY A 157 30.28 -27.91 6.46
CA GLY A 157 30.00 -29.34 6.59
C GLY A 157 28.94 -29.83 5.62
N THR A 158 29.04 -31.10 5.24
CA THR A 158 28.07 -31.78 4.36
C THR A 158 26.97 -32.51 5.14
N ALA A 159 27.09 -32.57 6.47
CA ALA A 159 26.05 -33.02 7.38
C ALA A 159 25.48 -31.80 8.14
N GLN A 160 24.34 -31.95 8.81
CA GLN A 160 23.76 -30.87 9.60
C GLN A 160 24.76 -30.38 10.65
N GLN A 161 24.93 -29.06 10.76
CA GLN A 161 25.79 -28.43 11.78
C GLN A 161 24.97 -27.50 12.68
N VAL A 162 25.46 -27.31 13.90
CA VAL A 162 24.88 -26.35 14.84
C VAL A 162 25.68 -25.05 14.75
N VAL A 163 24.96 -23.94 14.56
CA VAL A 163 25.52 -22.60 14.66
C VAL A 163 25.67 -22.28 16.12
N THR A 164 26.91 -22.16 16.56
CA THR A 164 27.26 -22.12 17.97
C THR A 164 26.93 -20.76 18.54
N GLN A 165 26.18 -20.74 19.64
CA GLN A 165 25.97 -19.52 20.41
C GLN A 165 27.29 -18.95 20.90
N GLU A 166 27.39 -17.63 20.85
CA GLU A 166 28.61 -16.92 21.21
C GLU A 166 28.66 -16.62 22.73
N ASN A 167 28.10 -17.48 23.59
CA ASN A 167 28.18 -17.32 25.04
C ASN A 167 29.58 -17.74 25.57
N GLY A 168 30.24 -16.84 26.30
CA GLY A 168 31.55 -17.05 26.94
C GLY A 168 31.69 -16.18 28.19
N LEU A 169 32.90 -16.03 28.74
CA LEU A 169 33.18 -15.18 29.92
C LEU A 169 32.87 -13.69 29.72
N SER A 170 32.48 -13.30 28.51
CA SER A 170 32.30 -11.93 28.03
C SER A 170 30.83 -11.51 27.93
N GLY A 171 29.87 -12.40 28.21
CA GLY A 171 28.45 -12.13 28.00
C GLY A 171 28.14 -11.81 26.53
N THR A 172 27.33 -10.76 26.31
CA THR A 172 26.76 -10.33 25.01
C THR A 172 27.74 -9.64 24.06
N VAL A 173 29.01 -9.48 24.45
CA VAL A 173 30.02 -8.79 23.62
C VAL A 173 30.45 -9.64 22.41
N ASN A 174 30.28 -10.95 22.46
CA ASN A 174 30.72 -11.84 21.40
C ASN A 174 29.63 -12.06 20.35
N ARG A 175 29.99 -11.82 19.09
CA ARG A 175 29.11 -11.93 17.94
C ARG A 175 29.95 -12.16 16.70
N TYR A 176 29.41 -12.94 15.77
CA TYR A 176 30.08 -13.13 14.49
C TYR A 176 30.12 -11.79 13.75
N ASN A 177 31.22 -11.50 13.08
CA ASN A 177 31.28 -10.36 12.17
C ASN A 177 30.49 -10.70 10.90
N ASN A 178 31.02 -11.57 10.04
CA ASN A 178 30.24 -12.17 8.94
C ASN A 178 30.07 -13.68 9.18
N LEU A 179 28.97 -14.25 8.69
CA LEU A 179 28.67 -15.69 8.78
C LEU A 179 28.25 -16.20 7.41
N SER A 180 28.79 -17.35 7.01
CA SER A 180 28.37 -18.04 5.80
C SER A 180 28.00 -19.50 6.08
N LEU A 181 26.86 -19.93 5.56
CA LEU A 181 26.32 -21.27 5.72
C LEU A 181 26.35 -22.00 4.36
N LEU A 182 27.09 -23.12 4.28
CA LEU A 182 27.31 -23.86 3.03
C LEU A 182 26.95 -25.36 3.12
N PHE A 183 26.55 -25.94 1.98
CA PHE A 183 26.40 -27.37 1.66
C PHE A 183 25.33 -28.21 2.39
N SER A 184 24.84 -27.81 3.56
CA SER A 184 23.94 -28.64 4.36
C SER A 184 23.07 -27.81 5.31
N PRO A 185 22.01 -28.40 5.89
CA PRO A 185 21.21 -27.71 6.89
C PRO A 185 22.04 -27.21 8.09
N LYS A 186 21.66 -26.04 8.62
CA LYS A 186 22.27 -25.42 9.80
C LYS A 186 21.21 -25.14 10.84
N LEU A 187 21.55 -25.33 12.11
CA LEU A 187 20.59 -25.25 13.22
C LEU A 187 21.07 -24.26 14.28
N VAL A 188 20.22 -23.33 14.68
CA VAL A 188 20.30 -22.66 15.99
C VAL A 188 19.41 -23.46 16.93
N ARG A 189 19.94 -24.01 18.03
CA ARG A 189 19.15 -24.81 18.98
C ARG A 189 18.27 -23.93 19.85
N ASP A 190 17.19 -24.48 20.40
CA ASP A 190 16.21 -23.80 21.27
C ASP A 190 16.83 -22.98 22.43
N SER A 191 17.91 -23.47 23.04
CA SER A 191 18.61 -22.77 24.14
C SER A 191 19.71 -21.80 23.69
N ASP A 192 19.96 -21.69 22.39
CA ASP A 192 21.11 -20.97 21.84
C ASP A 192 20.69 -19.57 21.38
N GLU A 193 21.49 -18.56 21.74
CA GLU A 193 21.40 -17.20 21.21
C GLU A 193 22.61 -16.93 20.30
N VAL A 194 22.37 -16.68 19.03
CA VAL A 194 23.39 -16.37 18.03
C VAL A 194 23.22 -14.93 17.58
N ARG A 195 24.29 -14.14 17.69
CA ARG A 195 24.32 -12.73 17.28
C ARG A 195 25.37 -12.48 16.21
N MET A 196 25.05 -11.59 15.28
CA MET A 196 25.95 -11.11 14.24
C MET A 196 25.96 -9.57 14.15
N GLU A 197 27.02 -9.00 13.58
CA GLU A 197 27.08 -7.55 13.25
C GLU A 197 27.06 -7.26 11.74
N GLY A 198 27.80 -8.04 10.98
CA GLY A 198 28.06 -7.84 9.55
C GLY A 198 27.12 -8.64 8.66
N VAL A 199 27.69 -9.27 7.64
CA VAL A 199 26.93 -9.90 6.54
C VAL A 199 26.62 -11.36 6.84
N PHE A 200 25.35 -11.74 6.68
CA PHE A 200 24.89 -13.13 6.65
C PHE A 200 24.68 -13.59 5.21
N ASN A 201 25.17 -14.80 4.88
CA ASN A 201 24.94 -15.42 3.58
C ASN A 201 24.70 -16.92 3.72
N SER A 202 23.74 -17.47 2.98
CA SER A 202 23.60 -18.92 2.81
C SER A 202 23.69 -19.31 1.35
N ASP A 203 24.20 -20.51 1.07
CA ASP A 203 24.08 -21.10 -0.26
C ASP A 203 22.69 -21.75 -0.47
N PRO A 204 22.33 -22.14 -1.70
CA PRO A 204 21.03 -22.76 -1.98
C PRO A 204 20.80 -24.15 -1.35
N GLN A 205 21.81 -24.75 -0.72
CA GLN A 205 21.72 -26.09 -0.11
C GLN A 205 21.61 -26.02 1.43
N SER A 206 21.85 -24.84 2.01
CA SER A 206 21.94 -24.66 3.45
C SER A 206 20.64 -24.17 4.07
N GLU A 207 19.65 -25.07 4.13
CA GLU A 207 18.41 -24.81 4.89
C GLU A 207 18.78 -24.36 6.31
N PHE A 208 18.18 -23.25 6.76
CA PHE A 208 18.48 -22.69 8.06
C PHE A 208 17.32 -22.89 9.02
N LEU A 209 17.55 -23.71 10.05
CA LEU A 209 16.59 -24.04 11.09
C LEU A 209 16.86 -23.18 12.31
N VAL A 210 15.88 -22.38 12.72
CA VAL A 210 15.97 -21.46 13.84
C VAL A 210 15.03 -21.96 14.93
N ASP A 211 15.58 -22.72 15.89
CA ASP A 211 14.84 -23.22 17.06
C ASP A 211 15.03 -22.30 18.27
N GLY A 212 16.19 -21.63 18.38
CA GLY A 212 16.48 -20.60 19.39
C GLY A 212 16.47 -19.20 18.81
N ASP A 213 17.33 -18.31 19.32
CA ASP A 213 17.35 -16.90 18.95
C ASP A 213 18.50 -16.59 17.97
N MET A 214 18.16 -16.04 16.82
CA MET A 214 19.09 -15.58 15.80
C MET A 214 18.90 -14.08 15.54
N TYR A 215 19.96 -13.31 15.76
CA TYR A 215 20.02 -11.89 15.41
C TYR A 215 20.95 -11.72 14.20
N TRP A 216 20.35 -11.40 13.06
CA TRP A 216 21.09 -11.00 11.87
C TRP A 216 21.84 -9.70 12.09
N GLY A 217 22.96 -9.57 11.37
CA GLY A 217 23.70 -8.32 11.28
C GLY A 217 23.14 -7.42 10.20
N SER A 218 23.96 -6.49 9.72
CA SER A 218 23.55 -5.44 8.78
C SER A 218 22.88 -5.93 7.48
N ARG A 219 23.53 -6.83 6.74
CA ARG A 219 23.01 -7.33 5.44
C ARG A 219 22.86 -8.82 5.45
N SER A 220 21.68 -9.30 5.06
CA SER A 220 21.38 -10.73 5.13
C SER A 220 20.84 -11.26 3.81
N PHE A 221 21.43 -12.35 3.31
CA PHE A 221 21.04 -12.97 2.05
C PHE A 221 20.75 -14.45 2.28
N THR A 222 19.47 -14.83 2.31
CA THR A 222 19.05 -16.23 2.42
C THR A 222 18.81 -16.81 1.03
N ARG A 223 19.60 -17.80 0.60
CA ARG A 223 19.43 -18.47 -0.71
C ARG A 223 18.85 -19.88 -0.61
N ALA A 224 18.72 -20.38 0.59
CA ALA A 224 18.01 -21.61 0.94
C ALA A 224 16.88 -21.31 1.93
N PRO A 225 15.90 -22.22 2.06
CA PRO A 225 14.77 -22.00 2.95
C PRO A 225 15.20 -21.73 4.40
N VAL A 226 14.47 -20.86 5.08
CA VAL A 226 14.61 -20.62 6.52
C VAL A 226 13.34 -21.09 7.21
N ARG A 227 13.47 -21.87 8.28
CA ARG A 227 12.34 -22.33 9.09
C ARG A 227 12.51 -21.90 10.53
N ILE A 228 11.55 -21.12 11.02
CA ILE A 228 11.50 -20.65 12.41
C ILE A 228 10.48 -21.49 13.17
N ARG A 229 10.94 -22.21 14.18
CA ARG A 229 10.16 -23.24 14.89
C ARG A 229 10.53 -23.31 16.37
N SER A 230 9.84 -24.14 17.14
CA SER A 230 10.16 -24.40 18.56
C SER A 230 10.22 -23.16 19.47
N LYS A 231 9.50 -22.09 19.12
CA LYS A 231 9.52 -20.73 19.72
C LYS A 231 10.78 -19.91 19.43
N GLY A 232 11.61 -20.35 18.50
CA GLY A 232 12.75 -19.59 18.03
C GLY A 232 12.39 -18.24 17.44
N SER A 233 13.37 -17.35 17.43
CA SER A 233 13.26 -15.99 16.92
C SER A 233 14.29 -15.75 15.84
N LEU A 234 13.87 -15.17 14.72
CA LEU A 234 14.78 -14.57 13.76
C LEU A 234 14.53 -13.07 13.72
N THR A 235 15.49 -12.31 14.26
CA THR A 235 15.46 -10.85 14.25
C THR A 235 16.40 -10.35 13.16
N THR A 236 15.86 -9.58 12.22
CA THR A 236 16.67 -8.92 11.18
C THR A 236 17.55 -7.82 11.76
N GLY A 237 18.64 -7.46 11.09
CA GLY A 237 19.50 -6.35 11.49
C GLY A 237 19.18 -5.06 10.74
N TRP A 238 20.11 -4.10 10.75
CA TRP A 238 19.99 -2.76 10.16
C TRP A 238 20.49 -2.73 8.71
N ASP A 239 19.85 -2.01 7.77
CA ASP A 239 20.06 -2.12 6.29
C ASP A 239 19.21 -3.28 5.68
N ILE A 240 19.59 -3.79 4.52
CA ILE A 240 18.73 -4.68 3.72
C ILE A 240 18.89 -6.17 4.10
N SER A 241 17.75 -6.84 4.29
CA SER A 241 17.66 -8.31 4.32
C SER A 241 16.90 -8.85 3.12
N GLU A 242 17.55 -9.66 2.29
CA GLU A 242 16.99 -10.25 1.09
C GLU A 242 16.67 -11.73 1.24
N LEU A 243 15.40 -12.06 1.03
CA LEU A 243 14.90 -13.42 1.05
C LEU A 243 14.87 -13.94 -0.39
N ASN A 244 15.90 -14.68 -0.80
CA ASN A 244 15.96 -15.31 -2.14
C ASN A 244 15.32 -16.71 -2.16
N ALA A 245 15.00 -17.26 -0.99
CA ALA A 245 14.26 -18.49 -0.79
C ALA A 245 13.22 -18.31 0.32
N ASP A 246 12.32 -19.29 0.44
CA ASP A 246 11.19 -19.20 1.37
C ASP A 246 11.62 -19.04 2.82
N VAL A 247 10.93 -18.14 3.54
CA VAL A 247 11.00 -18.05 5.01
C VAL A 247 9.66 -18.53 5.56
N GLU A 248 9.71 -19.54 6.41
CA GLU A 248 8.54 -20.19 6.98
C GLU A 248 8.55 -20.06 8.51
N VAL A 249 7.57 -19.35 9.04
CA VAL A 249 7.32 -19.23 10.48
C VAL A 249 6.25 -20.24 10.86
N VAL A 250 6.63 -21.26 11.64
CA VAL A 250 5.75 -22.39 12.00
C VAL A 250 5.25 -22.27 13.44
N TYR A 251 6.19 -22.14 14.38
CA TYR A 251 5.97 -21.96 15.81
C TYR A 251 7.14 -21.12 16.32
N GLY A 252 7.15 -19.83 16.04
CA GLY A 252 8.27 -18.93 16.34
C GLY A 252 7.96 -17.54 15.82
N GLN A 253 8.97 -16.68 15.77
CA GLN A 253 8.77 -15.27 15.40
C GLN A 253 9.79 -14.80 14.36
N PHE A 254 9.31 -14.09 13.35
CA PHE A 254 10.14 -13.30 12.45
C PHE A 254 9.97 -11.82 12.80
N VAL A 255 11.06 -11.16 13.15
CA VAL A 255 11.05 -9.80 13.71
C VAL A 255 11.86 -8.87 12.82
N ILE A 256 11.22 -7.81 12.34
CA ILE A 256 11.87 -6.64 11.74
C ILE A 256 11.85 -5.57 12.84
N PRO A 257 12.93 -5.42 13.64
CA PRO A 257 12.92 -4.54 14.79
C PRO A 257 12.88 -3.06 14.35
N ASP A 258 12.60 -2.16 15.29
CA ASP A 258 12.61 -0.71 15.02
C ASP A 258 13.90 -0.29 14.30
N ASP A 259 13.77 0.57 13.31
CA ASP A 259 14.85 1.08 12.46
C ASP A 259 15.60 0.02 11.62
N ALA A 260 15.10 -1.23 11.54
CA ALA A 260 15.59 -2.23 10.60
C ALA A 260 15.06 -1.95 9.18
N ASP A 261 15.69 -0.96 8.54
CA ASP A 261 15.49 -0.48 7.16
C ASP A 261 14.51 -1.34 6.32
N THR A 262 15.00 -2.34 5.57
CA THR A 262 14.18 -3.03 4.56
C THR A 262 14.38 -4.55 4.54
N VAL A 263 13.28 -5.30 4.59
CA VAL A 263 13.22 -6.73 4.21
C VAL A 263 12.61 -6.87 2.81
N ILE A 264 13.28 -7.61 1.93
CA ILE A 264 12.82 -7.85 0.55
C ILE A 264 12.50 -9.33 0.36
N VAL A 265 11.22 -9.64 0.14
CA VAL A 265 10.78 -10.95 -0.35
C VAL A 265 10.97 -10.98 -1.87
N ARG A 266 12.03 -11.63 -2.37
CA ARG A 266 12.33 -11.67 -3.81
C ARG A 266 11.24 -12.42 -4.58
N ALA A 267 11.16 -12.19 -5.89
CA ALA A 267 10.11 -12.73 -6.76
C ALA A 267 10.00 -14.28 -6.76
N THR A 268 11.08 -14.99 -6.43
CA THR A 268 11.15 -16.45 -6.35
C THR A 268 10.93 -17.01 -4.95
N ALA A 269 10.69 -16.14 -3.97
CA ALA A 269 10.59 -16.49 -2.56
C ALA A 269 9.23 -16.11 -1.99
N ASN A 270 8.88 -16.76 -0.90
CA ASN A 270 7.66 -16.49 -0.16
C ASN A 270 7.97 -16.32 1.34
N LEU A 271 7.26 -15.41 1.99
CA LEU A 271 7.20 -15.32 3.45
C LEU A 271 5.90 -15.99 3.93
N TYR A 272 6.02 -17.10 4.65
CA TYR A 272 4.90 -17.88 5.17
C TYR A 272 4.77 -17.73 6.68
N LEU A 273 3.57 -17.35 7.14
CA LEU A 273 3.13 -17.55 8.51
C LEU A 273 2.13 -18.70 8.51
N ARG A 274 2.47 -19.81 9.19
CA ARG A 274 1.58 -20.97 9.31
C ARG A 274 0.35 -20.64 10.13
N ALA A 275 -0.67 -21.49 10.03
CA ALA A 275 -1.96 -21.34 10.71
C ALA A 275 -1.83 -21.62 12.23
N SER A 276 -1.10 -20.77 12.95
CA SER A 276 -0.86 -20.85 14.38
C SER A 276 -0.69 -19.45 14.97
N ASP A 277 -1.26 -19.21 16.15
CA ASP A 277 -1.04 -17.97 16.91
C ASP A 277 0.43 -17.79 17.34
N SER A 278 1.19 -18.90 17.38
CA SER A 278 2.62 -18.90 17.68
C SER A 278 3.49 -18.67 16.45
N ALA A 279 2.94 -18.60 15.24
CA ALA A 279 3.69 -18.26 14.02
C ALA A 279 3.63 -16.74 13.79
N GLN A 280 4.50 -15.99 14.45
CA GLN A 280 4.38 -14.54 14.56
C GLN A 280 5.28 -13.76 13.59
N PHE A 281 4.79 -12.61 13.15
CA PHE A 281 5.53 -11.63 12.37
C PHE A 281 5.38 -10.24 12.97
N PHE A 282 6.50 -9.55 13.16
CA PHE A 282 6.53 -8.22 13.75
C PHE A 282 7.29 -7.25 12.85
N MET A 283 6.69 -6.12 12.56
CA MET A 283 7.34 -4.96 11.94
C MET A 283 7.34 -3.79 12.91
N GLY A 284 8.53 -3.35 13.29
CA GLY A 284 8.78 -2.22 14.18
C GLY A 284 8.65 -0.86 13.50
N ASP A 285 8.94 0.19 14.27
CA ASP A 285 8.91 1.59 13.82
C ASP A 285 9.88 1.81 12.65
N SER A 286 9.43 2.57 11.66
CA SER A 286 10.26 3.05 10.54
C SER A 286 10.91 1.91 9.73
N THR A 287 10.24 0.76 9.65
CA THR A 287 10.68 -0.41 8.88
C THR A 287 9.94 -0.55 7.56
N ARG A 288 10.50 -1.33 6.63
CA ARG A 288 9.93 -1.58 5.30
C ARG A 288 9.95 -3.06 4.93
N LEU A 289 8.84 -3.54 4.36
CA LEU A 289 8.72 -4.86 3.74
C LEU A 289 8.37 -4.73 2.26
N ASP A 290 9.29 -5.13 1.38
CA ASP A 290 9.08 -5.18 -0.06
C ASP A 290 8.70 -6.60 -0.51
N VAL A 291 7.44 -6.76 -0.91
CA VAL A 291 6.89 -8.03 -1.38
C VAL A 291 6.95 -8.07 -2.91
N LEU A 292 8.03 -8.63 -3.46
CA LEU A 292 8.15 -8.92 -4.90
C LEU A 292 7.65 -10.34 -5.23
N GLY A 293 7.80 -11.28 -4.29
CA GLY A 293 7.22 -12.62 -4.31
C GLY A 293 5.83 -12.63 -3.68
N LEU A 294 5.61 -13.54 -2.72
CA LEU A 294 4.36 -13.61 -1.95
C LEU A 294 4.62 -13.45 -0.43
N TYR A 295 3.68 -12.80 0.24
CA TYR A 295 3.52 -12.85 1.69
C TYR A 295 2.19 -13.56 1.99
N ILE A 296 2.25 -14.65 2.76
CA ILE A 296 1.11 -15.52 3.01
C ILE A 296 0.97 -15.74 4.51
N ASN A 297 -0.15 -15.30 5.06
CA ASN A 297 -0.56 -15.59 6.42
C ASN A 297 -1.74 -16.56 6.42
N GLN A 298 -1.53 -17.75 6.96
CA GLN A 298 -2.50 -18.84 6.97
C GLN A 298 -3.40 -18.84 8.21
N LEU A 299 -3.12 -18.01 9.21
CA LEU A 299 -3.99 -17.88 10.38
C LEU A 299 -5.27 -17.12 9.99
N PRO A 300 -6.47 -17.71 10.12
CA PRO A 300 -7.71 -17.07 9.65
C PRO A 300 -8.06 -15.74 10.33
N SER A 301 -7.58 -15.49 11.56
CA SER A 301 -7.79 -14.23 12.27
C SER A 301 -6.80 -13.13 11.87
N PHE A 302 -5.69 -13.48 11.22
CA PHE A 302 -4.58 -12.59 10.84
C PHE A 302 -3.91 -11.84 12.02
N THR A 303 -4.17 -12.24 13.26
CA THR A 303 -3.68 -11.56 14.48
C THR A 303 -2.22 -11.86 14.84
N ASN A 304 -1.60 -12.81 14.16
CA ASN A 304 -0.19 -13.20 14.32
C ASN A 304 0.78 -12.33 13.51
N ALA A 305 0.29 -11.36 12.74
CA ALA A 305 1.12 -10.34 12.12
C ALA A 305 0.82 -8.98 12.76
N VAL A 306 1.86 -8.27 13.19
CA VAL A 306 1.77 -6.96 13.84
C VAL A 306 2.64 -5.97 13.08
N PHE A 307 2.07 -4.81 12.78
CA PHE A 307 2.71 -3.74 12.03
C PHE A 307 2.65 -2.47 12.87
N ASP A 308 3.80 -1.83 13.09
CA ASP A 308 3.81 -0.48 13.63
C ASP A 308 3.12 0.48 12.66
N THR A 309 2.50 1.53 13.19
CA THR A 309 1.79 2.53 12.39
C THR A 309 2.68 3.29 11.40
N SER A 310 3.98 3.36 11.64
CA SER A 310 4.99 3.96 10.76
C SER A 310 5.65 2.97 9.78
N SER A 311 5.44 1.67 9.98
CA SER A 311 6.01 0.63 9.11
C SER A 311 5.36 0.64 7.74
N THR A 312 6.09 0.28 6.70
CA THR A 312 5.60 0.28 5.31
C THR A 312 5.63 -1.11 4.69
N VAL A 313 4.50 -1.56 4.15
CA VAL A 313 4.43 -2.76 3.31
C VAL A 313 4.19 -2.37 1.85
N ASN A 314 5.12 -2.73 0.98
CA ASN A 314 5.06 -2.47 -0.46
C ASN A 314 4.78 -3.76 -1.23
N TYR A 315 3.67 -3.80 -1.96
CA TYR A 315 3.38 -4.84 -2.94
C TYR A 315 3.82 -4.38 -4.33
N ASP A 316 5.06 -4.73 -4.69
CA ASP A 316 5.75 -4.28 -5.92
C ASP A 316 6.09 -5.46 -6.87
N GLY A 317 5.46 -6.61 -6.66
CA GLY A 317 5.59 -7.79 -7.50
C GLY A 317 4.91 -7.61 -8.86
N LEU A 318 5.39 -8.36 -9.86
CA LEU A 318 4.91 -8.28 -11.26
C LEU A 318 3.81 -9.31 -11.58
N GLN A 319 3.37 -10.09 -10.59
CA GLN A 319 2.28 -11.05 -10.77
C GLN A 319 0.99 -10.32 -11.14
N GLN A 320 0.19 -10.90 -12.05
CA GLN A 320 -1.07 -10.30 -12.53
C GLN A 320 -2.27 -11.23 -12.23
N PRO A 321 -3.08 -10.97 -11.20
CA PRO A 321 -2.85 -9.99 -10.12
C PRO A 321 -1.83 -10.48 -9.08
N GLN A 322 -1.19 -9.56 -8.35
CA GLN A 322 -0.48 -9.89 -7.11
C GLN A 322 -1.47 -9.87 -5.95
N VAL A 323 -1.46 -10.92 -5.13
CA VAL A 323 -2.36 -11.04 -3.98
C VAL A 323 -1.75 -10.35 -2.76
N MET A 324 -2.43 -9.33 -2.26
CA MET A 324 -2.14 -8.72 -0.97
C MET A 324 -2.72 -9.57 0.16
N GLN A 325 -1.94 -9.70 1.22
CA GLN A 325 -2.38 -10.40 2.42
C GLN A 325 -3.38 -9.55 3.20
N ALA A 326 -4.49 -10.16 3.58
CA ALA A 326 -5.48 -9.62 4.52
C ALA A 326 -4.85 -9.32 5.87
N THR A 327 -5.40 -8.33 6.57
CA THR A 327 -5.01 -7.97 7.93
C THR A 327 -6.22 -7.99 8.85
N SER A 328 -5.97 -7.94 10.16
CA SER A 328 -7.05 -7.78 11.14
C SER A 328 -7.27 -6.30 11.44
N ALA A 329 -8.47 -5.95 11.91
CA ALA A 329 -8.75 -4.58 12.34
C ALA A 329 -7.89 -4.14 13.55
N SER A 330 -7.41 -5.08 14.36
CA SER A 330 -6.52 -4.79 15.50
C SER A 330 -5.07 -4.61 15.09
N ASN A 331 -4.65 -5.23 13.98
CA ASN A 331 -3.29 -5.21 13.45
C ASN A 331 -3.31 -4.77 11.97
N PRO A 332 -3.79 -3.55 11.67
CA PRO A 332 -3.75 -3.02 10.31
C PRO A 332 -2.30 -2.85 9.84
N TYR A 333 -2.09 -2.79 8.52
CA TYR A 333 -0.83 -2.25 8.01
C TYR A 333 -0.62 -0.82 8.52
N GLY A 334 0.61 -0.41 8.82
CA GLY A 334 0.93 1.00 9.04
C GLY A 334 0.68 1.81 7.77
N HIS A 335 1.63 1.74 6.85
CA HIS A 335 1.50 2.22 5.48
C HIS A 335 1.42 1.04 4.50
N LEU A 336 0.56 1.16 3.49
CA LEU A 336 0.40 0.20 2.41
C LEU A 336 0.66 0.90 1.07
N ARG A 337 1.61 0.38 0.29
CA ARG A 337 1.86 0.81 -1.09
C ARG A 337 1.62 -0.34 -2.05
N THR A 338 1.06 -0.01 -3.21
CA THR A 338 0.87 -0.94 -4.33
C THR A 338 1.40 -0.31 -5.61
N ALA A 339 2.09 -1.09 -6.45
CA ALA A 339 2.60 -0.62 -7.74
C ALA A 339 2.81 -1.74 -8.77
N ARG A 340 3.11 -1.37 -10.02
CA ARG A 340 3.61 -2.22 -11.12
C ARG A 340 2.70 -3.31 -11.69
N SER A 341 1.68 -3.76 -10.95
CA SER A 341 0.70 -4.73 -11.43
C SER A 341 -0.60 -4.61 -10.66
N THR A 342 -1.71 -5.01 -11.29
CA THR A 342 -3.00 -5.08 -10.61
C THR A 342 -2.89 -5.89 -9.32
N LYS A 343 -3.46 -5.36 -8.23
CA LYS A 343 -3.50 -6.05 -6.96
C LYS A 343 -4.89 -6.61 -6.68
N THR A 344 -4.94 -7.70 -5.94
CA THR A 344 -6.16 -8.19 -5.30
C THR A 344 -5.87 -8.49 -3.83
N SER A 345 -6.85 -8.92 -3.04
CA SER A 345 -6.61 -9.39 -1.68
C SER A 345 -7.24 -10.76 -1.45
N ASN A 346 -6.71 -11.50 -0.48
CA ASN A 346 -7.30 -12.76 -0.01
C ASN A 346 -8.28 -12.57 1.17
N GLY A 347 -8.66 -11.34 1.48
CA GLY A 347 -9.53 -10.97 2.60
C GLY A 347 -9.64 -9.46 2.78
N ASP A 348 -10.30 -9.03 3.86
CA ASP A 348 -10.37 -7.61 4.23
C ASP A 348 -8.96 -7.09 4.56
N VAL A 349 -8.68 -5.87 4.14
CA VAL A 349 -7.37 -5.23 4.37
C VAL A 349 -7.60 -3.92 5.11
N PHE A 350 -6.93 -3.78 6.25
CA PHE A 350 -6.98 -2.62 7.11
C PHE A 350 -5.63 -1.88 7.07
N VAL A 351 -5.70 -0.55 6.99
CA VAL A 351 -4.56 0.36 6.91
C VAL A 351 -4.75 1.46 7.94
N ALA A 352 -3.71 1.75 8.74
CA ALA A 352 -3.76 2.69 9.84
C ALA A 352 -3.28 4.10 9.48
N SER A 353 -2.37 4.23 8.51
CA SER A 353 -1.68 5.49 8.24
C SER A 353 -1.79 5.93 6.80
N THR A 354 -1.15 5.27 5.84
CA THR A 354 -1.18 5.75 4.44
C THR A 354 -1.49 4.63 3.48
N LEU A 355 -2.40 4.86 2.54
CA LEU A 355 -2.57 4.05 1.35
C LEU A 355 -1.96 4.79 0.16
N SER A 356 -1.10 4.14 -0.62
CA SER A 356 -0.55 4.67 -1.86
C SER A 356 -0.74 3.68 -3.00
N VAL A 357 -1.50 4.07 -4.02
CA VAL A 357 -1.84 3.23 -5.17
C VAL A 357 -1.19 3.79 -6.43
N HIS A 358 -0.28 3.04 -7.04
CA HIS A 358 0.50 3.45 -8.21
C HIS A 358 0.22 2.56 -9.42
N ASP A 359 0.23 3.18 -10.60
CA ASP A 359 0.27 2.59 -11.96
C ASP A 359 -0.91 1.68 -12.36
N THR A 360 -1.57 1.03 -11.41
CA THR A 360 -2.50 -0.07 -11.65
C THR A 360 -3.54 -0.19 -10.54
N ASP A 361 -4.72 -0.69 -10.90
CA ASP A 361 -5.84 -0.79 -9.99
C ASP A 361 -5.63 -1.85 -8.89
N VAL A 362 -6.23 -1.58 -7.72
CA VAL A 362 -6.41 -2.54 -6.62
C VAL A 362 -7.85 -3.04 -6.66
N VAL A 363 -8.06 -4.30 -7.01
CA VAL A 363 -9.38 -4.94 -7.08
C VAL A 363 -9.66 -5.71 -5.79
N ILE A 364 -10.48 -5.11 -4.92
CA ILE A 364 -10.76 -5.64 -3.58
C ILE A 364 -12.04 -6.48 -3.50
N VAL A 365 -12.81 -6.63 -4.59
CA VAL A 365 -14.06 -7.43 -4.59
C VAL A 365 -13.77 -8.92 -4.36
N PRO A 366 -14.49 -9.65 -3.47
CA PRO A 366 -15.68 -9.24 -2.68
C PRO A 366 -15.35 -8.67 -1.29
N HIS A 367 -14.08 -8.46 -0.98
CA HIS A 367 -13.59 -7.94 0.29
C HIS A 367 -13.69 -6.41 0.37
N ARG A 368 -13.12 -5.85 1.45
CA ARG A 368 -13.13 -4.42 1.73
C ARG A 368 -11.75 -3.91 2.10
N MET A 369 -11.39 -2.75 1.54
CA MET A 369 -10.29 -1.91 2.00
C MET A 369 -10.82 -1.01 3.11
N SER A 370 -10.16 -0.97 4.27
CA SER A 370 -10.49 -0.05 5.36
C SER A 370 -9.30 0.83 5.69
N LEU A 371 -9.48 2.14 5.63
CA LEU A 371 -8.48 3.13 6.07
C LEU A 371 -9.07 3.94 7.22
N THR A 372 -8.26 4.23 8.22
CA THR A 372 -8.58 5.15 9.32
C THR A 372 -8.58 6.61 8.82
N LEU A 373 -8.10 7.55 9.64
CA LEU A 373 -8.03 8.98 9.33
C LEU A 373 -6.84 9.37 8.45
N GLY A 374 -5.97 8.42 8.11
CA GLY A 374 -4.78 8.71 7.34
C GLY A 374 -5.02 8.97 5.85
N GLU A 375 -3.97 9.24 5.07
CA GLU A 375 -4.10 9.72 3.69
C GLU A 375 -4.20 8.57 2.68
N ALA A 376 -4.92 8.81 1.57
CA ALA A 376 -4.90 7.92 0.42
C ALA A 376 -4.41 8.68 -0.80
N TYR A 377 -3.33 8.20 -1.41
CA TYR A 377 -2.70 8.78 -2.59
C TYR A 377 -2.86 7.86 -3.79
N TYR A 378 -3.12 8.47 -4.94
CA TYR A 378 -3.36 7.80 -6.21
C TYR A 378 -2.46 8.44 -7.27
N TYR A 379 -1.93 7.62 -8.16
CA TYR A 379 -1.06 8.05 -9.25
C TYR A 379 -1.47 7.33 -10.52
N ASP A 380 -1.28 7.98 -11.67
CA ASP A 380 -1.45 7.39 -13.00
C ASP A 380 -2.83 6.75 -13.22
N ASP A 381 -3.90 7.45 -12.83
CA ASP A 381 -5.31 7.03 -12.93
C ASP A 381 -5.65 5.72 -12.20
N ALA A 382 -4.80 5.26 -11.29
CA ALA A 382 -5.03 4.05 -10.53
C ALA A 382 -6.22 4.19 -9.56
N GLU A 383 -6.95 3.10 -9.35
CA GLU A 383 -8.14 3.08 -8.52
C GLU A 383 -8.19 1.90 -7.54
N VAL A 384 -8.84 2.08 -6.39
CA VAL A 384 -9.34 0.97 -5.56
C VAL A 384 -10.75 0.61 -6.04
N VAL A 385 -10.89 -0.54 -6.70
CA VAL A 385 -12.15 -1.07 -7.24
C VAL A 385 -12.80 -2.01 -6.22
N GLY A 386 -14.04 -1.69 -5.82
CA GLY A 386 -14.81 -2.39 -4.80
C GLY A 386 -15.06 -1.54 -3.56
N ALA A 387 -15.33 -2.19 -2.43
CA ALA A 387 -15.66 -1.52 -1.17
C ALA A 387 -14.44 -0.88 -0.52
N PHE A 388 -14.41 0.46 -0.47
CA PHE A 388 -13.44 1.21 0.31
C PHE A 388 -14.14 1.97 1.44
N ARG A 389 -13.86 1.57 2.67
CA ARG A 389 -14.35 2.16 3.91
C ARG A 389 -13.35 3.12 4.53
N ARG A 390 -13.87 4.25 5.00
CA ARG A 390 -13.19 5.17 5.92
C ARG A 390 -13.77 5.03 7.33
N VAL A 391 -12.89 4.85 8.32
CA VAL A 391 -13.24 4.97 9.75
C VAL A 391 -13.01 6.43 10.14
N LEU A 392 -14.09 7.15 10.43
CA LEU A 392 -14.16 8.61 10.49
C LEU A 392 -14.52 9.14 11.88
N ALA A 393 -14.54 8.28 12.91
CA ALA A 393 -14.61 8.73 14.28
C ALA A 393 -13.47 9.73 14.54
N SER A 394 -13.81 10.98 14.86
CA SER A 394 -12.86 12.09 15.05
C SER A 394 -12.19 12.66 13.79
N ALA A 395 -12.76 12.44 12.59
CA ALA A 395 -12.30 13.11 11.36
C ALA A 395 -12.46 14.66 11.40
N ASP A 396 -11.58 15.36 10.69
CA ASP A 396 -11.58 16.82 10.52
C ASP A 396 -12.43 17.22 9.30
N THR A 397 -13.35 18.16 9.50
CA THR A 397 -14.23 18.70 8.44
C THR A 397 -13.49 19.54 7.39
N ASN A 398 -12.26 19.96 7.67
CA ASN A 398 -11.44 20.72 6.71
C ASN A 398 -10.72 19.83 5.69
N VAL A 399 -10.64 18.52 5.94
CA VAL A 399 -9.91 17.55 5.12
C VAL A 399 -10.84 16.82 4.14
N PRO A 400 -10.48 16.70 2.86
CA PRO A 400 -11.18 15.80 1.93
C PRO A 400 -10.70 14.36 2.12
N TYR A 401 -11.62 13.44 2.42
CA TYR A 401 -11.32 12.02 2.55
C TYR A 401 -11.50 11.31 1.20
N ARG A 402 -10.41 10.82 0.63
CA ARG A 402 -10.39 10.13 -0.68
C ARG A 402 -10.80 8.67 -0.57
N TYR A 403 -11.50 8.18 -1.59
CA TYR A 403 -12.00 6.82 -1.73
C TYR A 403 -11.40 6.17 -2.98
N ASN A 404 -12.15 5.97 -4.05
CA ASN A 404 -11.74 5.14 -5.19
C ASN A 404 -10.48 5.61 -5.93
N ASN A 405 -10.27 6.92 -6.10
CA ASN A 405 -9.16 7.47 -6.89
C ASN A 405 -8.83 8.92 -6.45
N GLU A 406 -7.88 9.58 -7.13
CA GLU A 406 -7.39 10.92 -6.75
C GLU A 406 -8.50 11.99 -6.69
N HIS A 407 -9.55 11.84 -7.49
CA HIS A 407 -10.64 12.80 -7.63
C HIS A 407 -11.97 12.32 -7.04
N THR A 408 -12.02 11.17 -6.37
CA THR A 408 -13.23 10.70 -5.68
C THR A 408 -13.09 10.88 -4.19
N PHE A 409 -13.79 11.86 -3.62
CA PHE A 409 -13.69 12.19 -2.20
C PHE A 409 -14.98 12.72 -1.60
N MET A 410 -15.04 12.72 -0.27
CA MET A 410 -16.01 13.48 0.52
C MET A 410 -15.30 14.50 1.40
N LYS A 411 -15.75 15.76 1.38
CA LYS A 411 -15.36 16.79 2.34
C LYS A 411 -16.54 17.10 3.26
N TYR A 412 -16.42 16.70 4.52
CA TYR A 412 -17.55 16.69 5.45
C TYR A 412 -17.84 18.05 6.07
N VAL A 413 -19.13 18.35 6.23
CA VAL A 413 -19.68 19.36 7.13
C VAL A 413 -20.15 18.68 8.42
N THR A 414 -20.81 17.52 8.28
CA THR A 414 -21.15 16.61 9.37
C THR A 414 -20.49 15.27 9.08
N VAL A 415 -19.71 14.79 10.04
CA VAL A 415 -18.85 13.60 9.90
C VAL A 415 -19.57 12.35 10.44
N PRO A 416 -19.68 11.27 9.65
CA PRO A 416 -20.21 9.99 10.13
C PRO A 416 -19.16 9.23 10.96
N GLN A 417 -19.55 8.14 11.63
CA GLN A 417 -18.60 7.24 12.30
C GLN A 417 -17.78 6.43 11.29
N GLU A 418 -18.43 5.94 10.25
CA GLU A 418 -17.80 5.30 9.10
C GLU A 418 -18.62 5.53 7.83
N LEU A 419 -17.95 5.55 6.69
CA LEU A 419 -18.58 5.59 5.37
C LEU A 419 -17.80 4.74 4.40
N THR A 420 -18.52 3.96 3.60
CA THR A 420 -17.98 3.08 2.56
C THR A 420 -18.52 3.52 1.20
N MET A 421 -17.63 3.65 0.23
CA MET A 421 -17.98 3.71 -1.18
C MET A 421 -17.58 2.38 -1.83
N ASP A 422 -18.56 1.62 -2.33
CA ASP A 422 -18.32 0.47 -3.21
C ASP A 422 -18.40 0.94 -4.66
N ILE A 423 -17.22 1.11 -5.28
CA ILE A 423 -17.10 1.68 -6.62
C ILE A 423 -16.63 0.60 -7.59
N ARG A 424 -17.48 0.30 -8.57
CA ARG A 424 -17.24 -0.74 -9.58
C ARG A 424 -17.39 -0.14 -10.98
N PRO A 425 -16.28 0.13 -11.68
CA PRO A 425 -16.30 0.48 -13.10
C PRO A 425 -16.95 -0.63 -13.93
N ILE A 426 -17.47 -0.28 -15.10
CA ILE A 426 -18.10 -1.21 -16.06
C ILE A 426 -19.19 -2.08 -15.41
N THR A 427 -19.89 -1.51 -14.42
CA THR A 427 -20.97 -2.19 -13.67
C THR A 427 -22.19 -1.29 -13.67
N ARG A 428 -23.36 -1.88 -13.99
CA ARG A 428 -24.63 -1.15 -14.11
C ARG A 428 -25.04 -0.52 -12.77
N PRO A 429 -25.10 0.82 -12.65
CA PRO A 429 -25.80 1.43 -11.53
C PRO A 429 -27.31 1.20 -11.63
N ASN A 430 -28.03 1.42 -10.53
CA ASN A 430 -29.49 1.45 -10.55
C ASN A 430 -30.00 2.58 -11.48
N ALA A 431 -31.12 2.35 -12.16
CA ALA A 431 -31.79 3.26 -13.08
C ALA A 431 -30.91 3.76 -14.26
N TYR A 432 -29.95 2.92 -14.67
CA TYR A 432 -28.97 3.20 -15.71
C TYR A 432 -29.56 3.27 -17.12
N ASP A 433 -29.16 4.30 -17.87
CA ASP A 433 -29.36 4.46 -19.31
C ASP A 433 -28.01 4.50 -20.04
N SER A 434 -27.79 3.55 -20.94
CA SER A 434 -26.52 3.37 -21.65
C SER A 434 -26.12 4.50 -22.60
N THR A 435 -27.02 5.45 -22.86
CA THR A 435 -26.78 6.56 -23.78
C THR A 435 -26.60 7.90 -23.07
N THR A 436 -26.90 7.96 -21.76
CA THR A 436 -26.89 9.21 -20.99
C THR A 436 -26.14 9.15 -19.66
N ASP A 437 -25.76 7.94 -19.21
CA ASP A 437 -25.14 7.73 -17.90
C ASP A 437 -23.72 7.19 -17.99
N VAL A 438 -22.95 7.43 -16.93
CA VAL A 438 -21.65 6.77 -16.71
C VAL A 438 -21.88 5.32 -16.26
N PHE A 439 -21.22 4.37 -16.91
CA PHE A 439 -21.29 2.93 -16.60
C PHE A 439 -20.40 2.54 -15.41
N ARG A 440 -20.64 3.19 -14.27
CA ARG A 440 -19.92 2.99 -13.01
C ARG A 440 -20.93 2.90 -11.88
N LYS A 441 -20.91 1.79 -11.14
CA LYS A 441 -21.73 1.63 -9.94
C LYS A 441 -21.00 2.23 -8.75
N ILE A 442 -21.63 3.19 -8.07
CA ILE A 442 -21.11 3.84 -6.87
C ILE A 442 -22.16 3.64 -5.78
N THR A 443 -21.99 2.66 -4.91
CA THR A 443 -22.91 2.43 -3.79
C THR A 443 -22.33 3.03 -2.53
N VAL A 444 -23.10 3.84 -1.81
CA VAL A 444 -22.67 4.49 -0.57
C VAL A 444 -23.37 3.85 0.61
N THR A 445 -22.59 3.37 1.59
CA THR A 445 -23.11 2.91 2.88
C THR A 445 -22.42 3.61 4.05
N TYR A 446 -23.13 3.83 5.14
CA TYR A 446 -22.62 4.65 6.25
C TYR A 446 -23.23 4.29 7.61
N LEU A 447 -22.53 4.68 8.66
CA LEU A 447 -22.98 4.64 10.06
C LEU A 447 -22.88 6.04 10.67
N GLY A 448 -23.99 6.54 11.20
CA GLY A 448 -24.10 7.91 11.72
C GLY A 448 -24.55 8.92 10.65
N GLN A 449 -24.84 10.15 11.11
CA GLN A 449 -25.29 11.23 10.24
C GLN A 449 -24.13 11.83 9.45
N TRP A 450 -24.40 12.30 8.23
CA TRP A 450 -23.38 12.98 7.44
C TRP A 450 -23.96 14.03 6.50
N LYS A 451 -23.12 15.01 6.20
CA LYS A 451 -23.34 16.01 5.17
C LYS A 451 -21.99 16.35 4.57
N ALA A 452 -21.87 16.38 3.25
CA ALA A 452 -20.58 16.58 2.60
C ALA A 452 -20.68 17.31 1.25
N THR A 453 -19.56 17.89 0.82
CA THR A 453 -19.25 17.97 -0.61
C THR A 453 -18.88 16.59 -1.09
N VAL A 454 -19.56 16.11 -2.13
CA VAL A 454 -19.25 14.82 -2.75
C VAL A 454 -18.67 15.10 -4.13
N ARG A 455 -17.48 14.58 -4.40
CA ARG A 455 -16.89 14.52 -5.73
C ARG A 455 -16.82 13.07 -6.16
N ALA A 456 -17.41 12.77 -7.32
CA ALA A 456 -17.39 11.45 -7.93
C ALA A 456 -16.66 11.54 -9.27
N ALA A 457 -15.55 10.81 -9.39
CA ALA A 457 -14.78 10.74 -10.62
C ALA A 457 -15.08 9.47 -11.42
N TYR A 458 -14.75 9.51 -12.70
CA TYR A 458 -14.95 8.44 -13.68
C TYR A 458 -13.87 8.48 -14.76
N LYS A 459 -13.59 7.32 -15.36
CA LYS A 459 -12.65 7.18 -16.48
C LYS A 459 -13.37 7.43 -17.81
N ALA A 460 -12.62 7.81 -18.85
CA ALA A 460 -13.17 7.94 -20.20
C ALA A 460 -13.74 6.61 -20.74
N THR A 461 -13.29 5.47 -20.22
CA THR A 461 -13.86 4.15 -20.54
C THR A 461 -15.22 3.90 -19.89
N ASP A 462 -15.62 4.71 -18.91
CA ASP A 462 -16.89 4.56 -18.21
C ASP A 462 -18.03 5.33 -18.89
N ILE A 463 -17.74 6.25 -19.81
CA ILE A 463 -18.79 7.02 -20.51
C ILE A 463 -19.30 6.28 -21.77
N PRO A 464 -20.53 6.55 -22.24
CA PRO A 464 -21.02 6.00 -23.49
C PRO A 464 -20.10 6.33 -24.66
N ALA A 465 -19.83 5.35 -25.52
CA ALA A 465 -19.07 5.57 -26.75
C ALA A 465 -19.75 6.60 -27.68
N THR A 466 -21.07 6.75 -27.57
CA THR A 466 -21.83 7.80 -28.24
C THR A 466 -22.94 8.28 -27.31
N TRP A 467 -22.86 9.56 -26.94
CA TRP A 467 -23.89 10.27 -26.20
C TRP A 467 -25.18 10.37 -27.03
N ALA A 468 -26.35 10.22 -26.40
CA ALA A 468 -27.62 10.51 -27.06
C ALA A 468 -27.67 11.98 -27.51
N PRO A 469 -28.45 12.32 -28.55
CA PRO A 469 -28.73 13.71 -28.89
C PRO A 469 -29.17 14.47 -27.63
N GLU A 470 -28.66 15.69 -27.43
CA GLU A 470 -28.93 16.53 -26.24
C GLU A 470 -28.21 16.13 -24.94
N THR A 471 -27.34 15.13 -24.97
CA THR A 471 -26.49 14.79 -23.81
C THR A 471 -25.03 15.18 -24.06
N ALA A 472 -24.32 15.56 -23.01
CA ALA A 472 -22.91 15.92 -23.10
C ALA A 472 -22.26 15.85 -21.73
N GLU A 473 -21.00 15.44 -21.68
CA GLU A 473 -20.23 15.32 -20.43
C GLU A 473 -20.23 16.62 -19.58
N ARG A 474 -20.23 17.79 -20.22
CA ARG A 474 -20.35 19.09 -19.55
C ARG A 474 -21.66 19.28 -18.75
N LEU A 475 -22.66 18.43 -18.97
CA LEU A 475 -23.96 18.45 -18.31
C LEU A 475 -24.06 17.44 -17.15
N MET A 476 -22.96 16.81 -16.74
CA MET A 476 -22.96 15.76 -15.71
C MET A 476 -23.63 16.20 -14.40
N LYS A 477 -24.50 15.37 -13.83
CA LYS A 477 -25.25 15.62 -12.60
C LYS A 477 -25.21 14.41 -11.70
N LEU A 478 -25.56 14.60 -10.43
CA LEU A 478 -25.65 13.55 -9.43
C LEU A 478 -27.10 13.20 -9.15
N TYR A 479 -27.39 11.91 -9.08
CA TYR A 479 -28.71 11.39 -8.78
C TYR A 479 -28.63 10.35 -7.65
N ASN A 480 -29.64 10.34 -6.78
CA ASN A 480 -29.90 9.21 -5.89
C ASN A 480 -30.72 8.16 -6.65
N ALA A 481 -30.12 7.00 -6.92
CA ALA A 481 -30.71 5.95 -7.73
C ALA A 481 -31.11 4.71 -6.90
N TYR A 482 -32.40 4.43 -6.91
CA TYR A 482 -33.05 3.37 -6.15
C TYR A 482 -33.02 2.05 -6.92
N GLY A 483 -32.81 0.94 -6.22
CA GLY A 483 -32.85 -0.40 -6.79
C GLY A 483 -34.26 -0.96 -7.03
N ILE A 484 -34.31 -2.18 -7.53
CA ILE A 484 -35.53 -2.99 -7.71
C ILE A 484 -36.28 -3.12 -6.36
N PRO A 485 -37.63 -3.05 -6.34
CA PRO A 485 -38.55 -3.04 -7.48
C PRO A 485 -38.88 -1.65 -8.04
N ASN A 486 -38.47 -0.57 -7.37
CA ASN A 486 -38.84 0.80 -7.73
C ASN A 486 -37.66 1.54 -8.35
N GLU A 487 -37.10 0.96 -9.42
CA GLU A 487 -35.93 1.51 -10.09
C GLU A 487 -36.25 2.91 -10.63
N ARG A 488 -35.65 3.93 -10.01
CA ARG A 488 -35.84 5.35 -10.34
C ARG A 488 -34.62 6.13 -9.89
N ALA A 489 -34.44 7.32 -10.47
CA ALA A 489 -33.37 8.24 -10.10
C ALA A 489 -33.96 9.62 -9.78
N ILE A 490 -33.48 10.25 -8.70
CA ILE A 490 -33.89 11.61 -8.29
C ILE A 490 -32.67 12.53 -8.37
N LYS A 491 -32.80 13.62 -9.14
CA LYS A 491 -31.74 14.64 -9.31
C LYS A 491 -31.42 15.28 -7.96
N LEU A 492 -30.14 15.35 -7.61
CA LEU A 492 -29.68 15.99 -6.39
C LEU A 492 -29.49 17.49 -6.61
N THR A 493 -30.12 18.30 -5.77
CA THR A 493 -30.08 19.77 -5.75
C THR A 493 -30.03 20.29 -4.30
N PRO A 494 -28.98 19.96 -3.53
CA PRO A 494 -28.83 20.27 -2.09
C PRO A 494 -28.76 21.75 -1.74
N THR A 495 -28.44 22.61 -2.71
CA THR A 495 -28.32 24.06 -2.56
C THR A 495 -29.21 24.78 -3.57
N VAL A 496 -29.52 26.04 -3.29
CA VAL A 496 -30.38 26.89 -4.12
C VAL A 496 -29.61 28.17 -4.46
N PRO A 497 -29.16 28.35 -5.72
CA PRO A 497 -29.10 27.34 -6.79
C PRO A 497 -28.02 26.28 -6.51
N PRO A 498 -28.15 25.06 -7.05
CA PRO A 498 -27.09 24.07 -6.95
C PRO A 498 -25.95 24.43 -7.90
N THR A 499 -24.75 24.57 -7.34
CA THR A 499 -23.53 24.85 -8.13
C THR A 499 -22.75 23.56 -8.30
N TYR A 500 -22.84 22.99 -9.49
CA TYR A 500 -22.06 21.82 -9.87
C TYR A 500 -20.69 22.24 -10.40
N VAL A 501 -19.62 21.65 -9.86
CA VAL A 501 -18.28 21.75 -10.45
C VAL A 501 -18.02 20.51 -11.28
N ARG A 502 -17.55 20.69 -12.52
CA ARG A 502 -17.37 19.61 -13.48
C ARG A 502 -16.02 19.72 -14.14
N THR A 503 -15.36 18.60 -14.33
CA THR A 503 -14.20 18.49 -15.22
C THR A 503 -14.44 17.29 -16.13
N PRO A 504 -14.58 17.49 -17.45
CA PRO A 504 -14.72 16.39 -18.39
C PRO A 504 -13.37 15.68 -18.60
N THR A 505 -13.43 14.40 -18.98
CA THR A 505 -12.30 13.63 -19.52
C THR A 505 -11.84 14.17 -20.88
N ASN A 506 -12.73 14.82 -21.63
CA ASN A 506 -12.51 15.27 -23.01
C ASN A 506 -12.08 14.12 -23.96
N GLY A 507 -12.44 12.87 -23.63
CA GLY A 507 -12.07 11.68 -24.42
C GLY A 507 -10.59 11.29 -24.36
N GLY A 508 -9.79 11.93 -23.50
CA GLY A 508 -8.38 11.59 -23.26
C GLY A 508 -8.18 10.58 -22.11
N PRO A 509 -6.94 10.08 -21.92
CA PRO A 509 -6.56 9.42 -20.67
C PRO A 509 -6.69 10.42 -19.51
N GLY A 510 -7.10 9.95 -18.34
CA GLY A 510 -7.39 10.79 -17.18
C GLY A 510 -8.75 10.51 -16.54
N LEU A 511 -9.02 11.27 -15.47
CA LEU A 511 -10.25 11.23 -14.69
C LEU A 511 -11.11 12.47 -14.92
N GLY A 512 -12.34 12.26 -15.37
CA GLY A 512 -13.40 13.26 -15.29
C GLY A 512 -14.07 13.22 -13.92
N TYR A 513 -14.70 14.32 -13.51
CA TYR A 513 -15.46 14.33 -12.26
C TYR A 513 -16.63 15.32 -12.27
N VAL A 514 -17.56 15.06 -11.37
CA VAL A 514 -18.62 16.00 -10.96
C VAL A 514 -18.61 16.14 -9.44
N GLU A 515 -18.81 17.36 -8.96
CA GLU A 515 -18.83 17.71 -7.55
C GLU A 515 -20.08 18.51 -7.21
N LEU A 516 -20.65 18.23 -6.03
CA LEU A 516 -21.81 18.92 -5.49
C LEU A 516 -21.71 19.06 -3.98
N PHE A 517 -21.93 20.28 -3.48
CA PHE A 517 -21.93 20.59 -2.04
C PHE A 517 -23.29 20.32 -1.39
N GLY A 518 -23.27 19.66 -0.24
CA GLY A 518 -24.39 19.61 0.69
C GLY A 518 -25.28 18.37 0.59
N ILE A 519 -24.83 17.33 -0.10
CA ILE A 519 -25.47 16.02 -0.06
C ILE A 519 -25.38 15.47 1.37
N GLN A 520 -26.45 14.84 1.86
CA GLN A 520 -26.56 14.38 3.25
C GLN A 520 -27.35 13.07 3.38
N ASP A 521 -27.40 12.51 4.58
CA ASP A 521 -28.09 11.24 4.87
C ASP A 521 -29.59 11.38 5.19
N VAL A 522 -30.07 12.59 5.46
CA VAL A 522 -31.46 12.88 5.88
C VAL A 522 -32.03 14.09 5.14
N GLY A 523 -33.35 14.24 5.13
CA GLY A 523 -34.03 15.40 4.54
C GLY A 523 -34.84 15.06 3.29
N ALA A 524 -35.11 16.07 2.46
CA ALA A 524 -35.85 15.90 1.21
C ALA A 524 -35.05 15.04 0.22
N ASP A 525 -35.76 14.27 -0.63
CA ASP A 525 -35.15 13.28 -1.52
C ASP A 525 -34.14 13.89 -2.52
N ASN A 526 -34.30 15.17 -2.88
CA ASN A 526 -33.37 15.89 -3.74
C ASN A 526 -32.11 16.41 -3.01
N LEU A 527 -31.99 16.25 -1.70
CA LEU A 527 -30.79 16.61 -0.93
C LEU A 527 -30.08 15.37 -0.35
N ARG A 528 -30.77 14.22 -0.34
CA ARG A 528 -30.37 13.01 0.38
C ARG A 528 -29.86 11.91 -0.54
N LEU A 529 -28.79 11.22 -0.12
CA LEU A 529 -28.37 9.93 -0.67
C LEU A 529 -28.64 8.84 0.37
N ASP A 530 -29.57 7.93 0.06
CA ASP A 530 -29.99 6.89 1.00
C ASP A 530 -28.92 5.80 1.17
N ASN A 531 -28.84 5.23 2.37
CA ASN A 531 -27.90 4.15 2.70
C ASN A 531 -28.15 2.92 1.79
N GLY A 532 -27.14 2.53 1.02
CA GLY A 532 -27.19 1.40 0.09
C GLY A 532 -27.74 1.73 -1.30
N ASN A 533 -28.14 2.97 -1.57
CA ASN A 533 -28.48 3.41 -2.91
C ASN A 533 -27.23 3.74 -3.74
N ASP A 534 -27.42 3.77 -5.06
CA ASP A 534 -26.36 4.15 -5.99
C ASP A 534 -26.35 5.66 -6.19
N LEU A 535 -25.15 6.25 -6.18
CA LEU A 535 -24.90 7.59 -6.67
C LEU A 535 -24.69 7.52 -8.19
N LEU A 536 -25.74 7.87 -8.94
CA LEU A 536 -25.73 7.82 -10.40
C LEU A 536 -25.19 9.13 -11.00
N LEU A 537 -24.32 9.00 -12.00
CA LEU A 537 -23.75 10.09 -12.79
C LEU A 537 -24.46 10.13 -14.16
N ARG A 538 -25.19 11.22 -14.44
CA ARG A 538 -26.01 11.36 -15.65
C ARG A 538 -25.73 12.67 -16.37
N ALA A 539 -25.52 12.60 -17.67
CA ALA A 539 -25.11 13.71 -18.53
C ALA A 539 -26.23 14.22 -19.45
N SER A 540 -27.49 13.84 -19.20
CA SER A 540 -28.64 14.32 -19.97
C SER A 540 -29.15 15.69 -19.55
N ARG A 541 -29.79 16.37 -20.50
CA ARG A 541 -30.65 17.52 -20.18
C ARG A 541 -31.86 17.03 -19.40
N ASP A 542 -32.06 17.66 -18.25
CA ASP A 542 -33.22 17.43 -17.40
C ASP A 542 -34.12 18.66 -17.48
N VAL A 543 -35.30 18.59 -16.87
CA VAL A 543 -36.18 19.74 -16.77
C VAL A 543 -35.55 20.78 -15.83
N LEU A 544 -35.33 22.00 -16.35
CA LEU A 544 -34.86 23.13 -15.56
C LEU A 544 -36.01 23.68 -14.74
N LYS A 545 -35.79 23.85 -13.45
CA LYS A 545 -36.80 24.39 -12.53
C LYS A 545 -36.36 25.74 -12.03
N ALA A 546 -37.28 26.69 -11.99
CA ALA A 546 -37.06 27.92 -11.25
C ALA A 546 -36.91 27.60 -9.76
N VAL A 547 -35.88 28.14 -9.13
CA VAL A 547 -35.58 27.98 -7.69
C VAL A 547 -35.57 29.32 -6.95
N ALA A 548 -35.66 30.42 -7.69
CA ALA A 548 -35.80 31.77 -7.17
C ALA A 548 -36.60 32.63 -8.15
N THR A 549 -37.18 33.73 -7.64
CA THR A 549 -37.69 34.80 -8.50
C THR A 549 -36.51 35.55 -9.10
N GLY A 550 -36.48 35.72 -10.42
CA GLY A 550 -35.32 36.30 -11.09
C GLY A 550 -35.50 36.40 -12.60
N ARG A 551 -34.46 36.84 -13.29
CA ARG A 551 -34.42 36.98 -14.73
C ARG A 551 -34.18 35.63 -15.39
N TRP A 552 -34.72 35.43 -16.60
CA TRP A 552 -34.49 34.21 -17.37
C TRP A 552 -33.01 33.94 -17.64
N SER A 553 -32.25 34.98 -17.96
CA SER A 553 -30.80 34.90 -18.16
C SER A 553 -29.98 34.73 -16.89
N ASN A 554 -30.58 34.90 -15.70
CA ASN A 554 -29.85 34.85 -14.45
C ASN A 554 -29.61 33.39 -14.03
N PRO A 555 -28.35 32.93 -13.92
CA PRO A 555 -28.02 31.59 -13.45
C PRO A 555 -28.67 31.24 -12.10
N PHE A 556 -28.82 32.22 -11.20
CA PHE A 556 -29.39 32.02 -9.87
C PHE A 556 -30.91 31.78 -9.87
N THR A 557 -31.59 31.99 -11.00
CA THR A 557 -33.01 31.66 -11.17
C THR A 557 -33.23 30.15 -11.27
N TRP A 558 -32.23 29.36 -11.73
CA TRP A 558 -32.43 27.99 -12.19
C TRP A 558 -31.72 26.93 -11.35
N ASP A 559 -32.32 25.75 -11.24
CA ASP A 559 -31.81 24.57 -10.52
C ASP A 559 -30.58 23.89 -11.17
N GLU A 560 -29.95 24.54 -12.15
CA GLU A 560 -28.69 24.10 -12.77
C GLU A 560 -27.63 25.22 -12.82
N ALA A 561 -27.91 26.37 -12.20
CA ALA A 561 -27.03 27.54 -12.20
C ALA A 561 -26.60 27.97 -13.63
N ARG A 562 -27.55 27.95 -14.58
CA ARG A 562 -27.35 28.37 -15.97
C ARG A 562 -28.66 28.87 -16.59
N GLU A 563 -28.56 29.73 -17.59
CA GLU A 563 -29.71 30.12 -18.43
C GLU A 563 -30.25 28.90 -19.21
N PRO A 564 -31.58 28.74 -19.35
CA PRO A 564 -32.16 27.78 -20.26
C PRO A 564 -31.78 28.06 -21.71
N GLU A 565 -31.41 26.99 -22.40
CA GLU A 565 -31.09 26.98 -23.82
C GLU A 565 -32.33 26.59 -24.64
N PRO A 566 -32.34 26.85 -25.95
CA PRO A 566 -33.44 26.52 -26.84
C PRO A 566 -33.96 25.10 -26.67
N ILE A 567 -33.08 24.13 -26.44
CA ILE A 567 -33.42 22.70 -26.30
C ILE A 567 -33.92 22.30 -24.91
N ASP A 568 -33.86 23.18 -23.90
CA ASP A 568 -34.28 22.84 -22.55
C ASP A 568 -35.80 22.88 -22.38
N ARG A 569 -36.26 22.10 -21.40
CA ARG A 569 -37.63 22.13 -20.89
C ARG A 569 -37.61 22.82 -19.54
N VAL A 570 -38.54 23.72 -19.30
CA VAL A 570 -38.53 24.63 -18.15
C VAL A 570 -39.82 24.52 -17.36
N ILE A 571 -39.72 24.48 -16.03
CA ILE A 571 -40.85 24.62 -15.10
C ILE A 571 -40.63 25.85 -14.23
N ILE A 572 -41.62 26.72 -14.17
CA ILE A 572 -41.70 27.85 -13.25
C ILE A 572 -42.88 27.57 -12.33
N ASP A 573 -42.63 27.24 -11.07
CA ASP A 573 -43.68 26.98 -10.09
C ASP A 573 -43.28 27.56 -8.73
N GLY A 574 -44.08 28.47 -8.20
CA GLY A 574 -43.79 29.18 -6.94
C GLY A 574 -42.95 30.45 -7.09
N PHE A 575 -42.53 30.80 -8.32
CA PHE A 575 -41.60 31.90 -8.58
C PHE A 575 -42.00 32.76 -9.77
N THR A 576 -41.54 34.01 -9.77
CA THR A 576 -41.71 34.93 -10.90
C THR A 576 -40.44 35.01 -11.71
N VAL A 577 -40.51 34.62 -12.98
CA VAL A 577 -39.41 34.75 -13.94
C VAL A 577 -39.71 35.88 -14.91
N HIS A 578 -38.71 36.72 -15.22
CA HIS A 578 -38.88 37.84 -16.14
C HIS A 578 -37.86 37.84 -17.26
N THR A 579 -38.22 38.44 -18.39
CA THR A 579 -37.39 38.53 -19.61
C THR A 579 -37.39 39.95 -20.16
N GLY A 580 -36.26 40.40 -20.73
CA GLY A 580 -36.17 41.65 -21.49
C GLY A 580 -36.04 42.96 -20.70
N TYR A 581 -36.09 42.89 -19.37
CA TYR A 581 -35.90 44.03 -18.49
C TYR A 581 -35.31 43.62 -17.14
N VAL A 582 -35.07 44.57 -16.25
CA VAL A 582 -34.48 44.34 -14.92
C VAL A 582 -35.50 44.61 -13.83
N ARG A 583 -35.70 43.65 -12.93
CA ARG A 583 -36.50 43.80 -11.71
C ARG A 583 -35.63 44.00 -10.49
N ALA A 584 -36.16 44.70 -9.49
CA ALA A 584 -35.49 44.84 -8.19
C ALA A 584 -35.32 43.51 -7.43
N SER A 585 -36.00 42.44 -7.85
CA SER A 585 -35.92 41.11 -7.23
C SER A 585 -34.53 40.48 -7.31
N ASP A 586 -33.80 40.74 -8.40
CA ASP A 586 -32.45 40.21 -8.60
C ASP A 586 -31.45 41.24 -9.16
N ASN A 587 -31.94 42.38 -9.67
CA ASN A 587 -31.14 43.43 -10.33
C ASN A 587 -30.21 42.88 -11.44
N TYR A 588 -30.58 41.76 -12.08
CA TYR A 588 -29.71 41.09 -13.04
C TYR A 588 -29.82 41.72 -14.44
N ALA A 589 -28.77 42.43 -14.85
CA ALA A 589 -28.80 43.26 -16.05
C ALA A 589 -28.40 42.53 -17.35
N ILE A 590 -27.84 41.32 -17.28
CA ILE A 590 -27.36 40.60 -18.48
C ILE A 590 -28.57 40.14 -19.32
N PRO A 591 -28.66 40.49 -20.61
CA PRO A 591 -29.73 40.04 -21.50
C PRO A 591 -29.78 38.53 -21.72
N GLU A 592 -30.95 38.04 -22.14
CA GLU A 592 -31.17 36.66 -22.57
C GLU A 592 -30.30 36.33 -23.79
N ALA A 593 -29.51 35.27 -23.70
CA ALA A 593 -28.64 34.82 -24.79
C ALA A 593 -29.45 34.28 -25.98
N PHE A 594 -30.64 33.72 -25.70
CA PHE A 594 -31.52 33.06 -26.67
C PHE A 594 -32.90 33.70 -26.69
N ALA A 595 -32.94 35.02 -26.79
CA ALA A 595 -34.18 35.77 -26.66
C ALA A 595 -35.24 35.38 -27.72
N ASP A 596 -34.82 34.93 -28.89
CA ASP A 596 -35.67 34.42 -29.99
C ASP A 596 -35.89 32.89 -29.95
N SER A 597 -35.39 32.19 -28.94
CA SER A 597 -35.52 30.73 -28.80
C SER A 597 -35.29 30.30 -27.36
N LEU A 598 -36.13 30.75 -26.43
CA LEU A 598 -35.89 30.60 -25.00
C LEU A 598 -35.84 29.14 -24.53
N ALA A 599 -36.78 28.30 -24.99
CA ALA A 599 -36.91 26.89 -24.58
C ALA A 599 -37.80 26.10 -25.54
N THR A 600 -37.72 24.76 -25.50
CA THR A 600 -38.59 23.84 -26.26
C THR A 600 -39.88 23.51 -25.51
N ASN A 601 -39.94 23.76 -24.21
CA ASN A 601 -41.17 23.63 -23.43
C ASN A 601 -41.09 24.51 -22.20
N VAL A 602 -42.17 25.22 -21.89
CA VAL A 602 -42.29 26.00 -20.66
C VAL A 602 -43.60 25.67 -19.96
N VAL A 603 -43.52 25.26 -18.71
CA VAL A 603 -44.68 24.99 -17.86
C VAL A 603 -44.69 26.00 -16.72
N LEU A 604 -45.75 26.80 -16.63
CA LEU A 604 -46.07 27.59 -15.45
C LEU A 604 -46.94 26.72 -14.55
N GLY A 605 -46.44 26.38 -13.37
CA GLY A 605 -47.12 25.54 -12.39
C GLY A 605 -48.33 26.24 -11.77
N SER A 606 -48.92 25.61 -10.75
CA SER A 606 -50.15 26.08 -10.11
C SER A 606 -49.91 26.77 -8.76
N SER A 607 -48.69 26.76 -8.23
CA SER A 607 -48.36 27.34 -6.93
C SER A 607 -48.47 28.88 -6.95
N PRO A 608 -48.81 29.52 -5.81
CA PRO A 608 -48.79 30.98 -5.69
C PRO A 608 -47.46 31.59 -6.11
N ASN A 609 -47.47 32.84 -6.58
CA ASN A 609 -46.30 33.58 -7.05
C ASN A 609 -45.70 33.10 -8.37
N THR A 610 -46.36 32.15 -9.05
CA THR A 610 -45.97 31.69 -10.37
C THR A 610 -46.32 32.74 -11.41
N ALA A 611 -45.29 33.30 -12.07
CA ALA A 611 -45.49 34.14 -13.23
C ALA A 611 -44.30 34.10 -14.20
N LEU A 612 -44.57 34.25 -15.49
CA LEU A 612 -43.57 34.50 -16.53
C LEU A 612 -43.87 35.83 -17.21
N LEU A 613 -42.93 36.77 -17.10
CA LEU A 613 -43.10 38.15 -17.51
C LEU A 613 -42.24 38.47 -18.75
N PHE A 614 -42.83 39.13 -19.73
CA PHE A 614 -42.16 39.67 -20.91
C PHE A 614 -42.25 41.19 -20.91
N GLY A 615 -41.11 41.86 -20.92
CA GLY A 615 -40.99 43.31 -21.01
C GLY A 615 -39.88 43.74 -21.95
N SER A 616 -39.57 45.04 -21.99
CA SER A 616 -38.46 45.57 -22.80
C SER A 616 -37.94 46.88 -22.21
N THR A 617 -36.62 46.98 -22.05
CA THR A 617 -35.93 48.22 -21.63
C THR A 617 -34.98 48.76 -22.71
N GLY A 618 -35.02 48.21 -23.93
CA GLY A 618 -34.10 48.55 -25.02
C GLY A 618 -34.70 48.40 -26.41
N THR A 619 -33.85 48.36 -27.44
CA THR A 619 -34.28 48.19 -28.85
C THR A 619 -34.80 46.80 -29.14
N PHE A 620 -34.35 45.80 -28.37
CA PHE A 620 -34.86 44.43 -28.47
C PHE A 620 -36.10 44.28 -27.61
N ASN A 621 -37.20 43.86 -28.24
CA ASN A 621 -38.50 43.76 -27.60
C ASN A 621 -39.30 42.52 -28.02
N THR A 622 -38.69 41.57 -28.73
CA THR A 622 -39.37 40.40 -29.29
C THR A 622 -38.78 39.13 -28.72
N PHE A 623 -39.55 38.38 -27.94
CA PHE A 623 -39.10 37.13 -27.33
C PHE A 623 -39.88 35.96 -27.92
N SER A 624 -39.25 34.79 -28.05
CA SER A 624 -39.95 33.63 -28.55
C SER A 624 -39.49 32.31 -27.95
N LEU A 625 -40.41 31.36 -27.87
CA LEU A 625 -40.03 29.95 -27.72
C LEU A 625 -39.51 29.41 -29.06
N VAL A 626 -38.84 28.26 -29.03
CA VAL A 626 -38.33 27.63 -30.26
C VAL A 626 -39.46 27.44 -31.27
N PRO A 627 -39.32 27.88 -32.54
CA PRO A 627 -40.39 27.85 -33.54
C PRO A 627 -40.60 26.44 -34.13
N ASP A 628 -41.01 25.50 -33.29
CA ASP A 628 -41.31 24.11 -33.65
C ASP A 628 -42.73 23.72 -33.19
N SER A 629 -43.43 22.92 -33.99
CA SER A 629 -44.83 22.53 -33.73
C SER A 629 -45.04 21.72 -32.46
N LYS A 630 -43.97 21.11 -31.93
CA LYS A 630 -43.99 20.35 -30.67
C LYS A 630 -43.75 21.22 -29.44
N VAL A 631 -43.34 22.48 -29.62
CA VAL A 631 -43.00 23.41 -28.54
C VAL A 631 -44.27 24.02 -27.98
N ALA A 632 -44.41 24.01 -26.66
CA ALA A 632 -45.59 24.52 -25.98
C ALA A 632 -45.24 25.33 -24.74
N LEU A 633 -46.02 26.39 -24.53
CA LEU A 633 -46.17 27.04 -23.23
C LEU A 633 -47.47 26.56 -22.58
N VAL A 634 -47.38 25.94 -21.41
CA VAL A 634 -48.54 25.50 -20.62
C VAL A 634 -48.62 26.35 -19.37
N ALA A 635 -49.68 27.13 -19.21
CA ALA A 635 -49.91 27.90 -17.99
C ALA A 635 -51.03 27.28 -17.15
N ASN A 636 -50.69 26.91 -15.92
CA ASN A 636 -51.63 26.34 -14.96
C ASN A 636 -52.07 27.34 -13.87
N ARG A 637 -51.39 28.49 -13.77
CA ARG A 637 -51.63 29.44 -12.68
C ARG A 637 -52.82 30.35 -12.96
N ALA A 638 -53.78 30.35 -12.02
CA ALA A 638 -54.84 31.35 -11.93
C ALA A 638 -54.36 32.55 -11.09
N GLY A 639 -54.09 33.69 -11.73
CA GLY A 639 -53.79 34.93 -11.04
C GLY A 639 -54.99 35.41 -10.23
N ALA A 640 -54.78 35.70 -8.94
CA ALA A 640 -55.87 36.10 -8.02
C ALA A 640 -56.39 37.53 -8.27
N THR A 641 -55.62 38.36 -8.98
CA THR A 641 -55.96 39.77 -9.27
C THR A 641 -55.51 40.18 -10.67
N LEU A 642 -56.20 41.14 -11.27
CA LEU A 642 -55.79 41.73 -12.54
C LEU A 642 -54.48 42.49 -12.36
N LEU A 643 -53.41 42.01 -12.99
CA LEU A 643 -52.12 42.70 -13.01
C LEU A 643 -52.13 43.86 -14.01
N PRO A 644 -51.60 45.05 -13.65
CA PRO A 644 -51.45 46.16 -14.58
C PRO A 644 -50.38 45.81 -15.63
N VAL A 645 -50.75 45.90 -16.92
CA VAL A 645 -49.88 45.55 -18.05
C VAL A 645 -49.38 46.76 -18.85
N SER A 646 -49.82 47.98 -18.50
CA SER A 646 -49.39 49.23 -19.14
C SER A 646 -47.98 49.67 -18.73
N ALA A 647 -47.45 49.15 -17.63
CA ALA A 647 -46.10 49.39 -17.16
C ALA A 647 -45.49 48.09 -16.62
N GLN A 648 -44.20 47.88 -16.89
CA GLN A 648 -43.45 46.74 -16.38
C GLN A 648 -43.34 46.80 -14.86
N ASP A 649 -43.51 45.67 -14.18
CA ASP A 649 -43.29 45.60 -12.75
C ASP A 649 -41.80 45.59 -12.43
N LEU A 650 -41.30 46.67 -11.81
CA LEU A 650 -39.90 46.81 -11.41
C LEU A 650 -39.66 46.42 -9.94
N THR A 651 -40.67 45.92 -9.24
CA THR A 651 -40.58 45.63 -7.80
C THR A 651 -39.83 44.33 -7.50
N ALA A 652 -39.47 44.14 -6.22
CA ALA A 652 -38.83 42.91 -5.75
C ALA A 652 -39.82 41.81 -5.37
N SER A 653 -41.11 42.14 -5.24
CA SER A 653 -42.15 41.22 -4.79
C SER A 653 -42.45 40.17 -5.86
N PRO A 654 -42.58 38.89 -5.51
CA PRO A 654 -43.11 37.90 -6.44
C PRO A 654 -44.53 38.28 -6.89
N LEU A 655 -44.85 38.01 -8.15
CA LEU A 655 -46.14 38.25 -8.77
C LEU A 655 -46.91 36.94 -8.94
N ASP A 656 -48.21 37.02 -8.72
CA ASP A 656 -49.12 35.90 -8.84
C ASP A 656 -50.01 36.06 -10.08
N GLY A 657 -49.48 35.69 -11.27
CA GLY A 657 -50.02 36.18 -12.54
C GLY A 657 -50.13 35.20 -13.71
N GLY A 658 -49.49 34.03 -13.66
CA GLY A 658 -49.40 33.17 -14.84
C GLY A 658 -48.57 33.83 -15.96
N LEU A 659 -49.08 33.91 -17.18
CA LEU A 659 -48.37 34.55 -18.29
C LEU A 659 -48.63 36.07 -18.28
N VAL A 660 -47.59 36.89 -18.39
CA VAL A 660 -47.72 38.37 -18.47
C VAL A 660 -46.86 38.91 -19.60
N VAL A 661 -47.46 39.66 -20.51
CA VAL A 661 -46.78 40.37 -21.61
C VAL A 661 -47.06 41.87 -21.46
N TYR A 662 -46.04 42.65 -21.13
CA TYR A 662 -46.18 44.09 -20.89
C TYR A 662 -46.24 44.88 -22.21
N GLN A 663 -46.85 46.06 -22.13
CA GLN A 663 -46.87 47.03 -23.23
C GLN A 663 -45.45 47.33 -23.74
N GLY A 664 -45.30 47.34 -25.06
CA GLY A 664 -44.01 47.57 -25.74
C GLY A 664 -43.19 46.31 -26.00
N SER A 665 -43.61 45.14 -25.50
CA SER A 665 -42.99 43.83 -25.79
C SER A 665 -43.83 42.96 -26.71
N THR A 666 -43.17 42.07 -27.44
CA THR A 666 -43.77 41.03 -28.28
C THR A 666 -43.30 39.67 -27.75
N PHE A 667 -44.22 38.75 -27.50
CA PHE A 667 -43.92 37.36 -27.17
C PHE A 667 -44.57 36.42 -28.20
N ILE A 668 -43.78 35.50 -28.76
CA ILE A 668 -44.21 34.54 -29.77
C ILE A 668 -44.07 33.12 -29.20
N THR A 669 -45.13 32.33 -29.29
CA THR A 669 -45.09 30.90 -28.90
C THR A 669 -45.82 30.06 -29.95
N PRO A 670 -45.26 28.91 -30.38
CA PRO A 670 -45.95 28.03 -31.33
C PRO A 670 -47.28 27.52 -30.81
N ASN A 671 -47.31 27.10 -29.54
CA ASN A 671 -48.51 26.63 -28.87
C ASN A 671 -48.64 27.28 -27.49
N LEU A 672 -49.86 27.69 -27.13
CA LEU A 672 -50.21 28.20 -25.80
C LEU A 672 -51.41 27.41 -25.28
N SER A 673 -51.25 26.76 -24.12
CA SER A 673 -52.33 26.07 -23.42
C SER A 673 -52.57 26.70 -22.05
N LEU A 674 -53.79 27.18 -21.82
CA LEU A 674 -54.25 27.68 -20.52
C LEU A 674 -55.20 26.66 -19.90
N THR A 675 -54.90 26.16 -18.70
CA THR A 675 -55.85 25.27 -18.00
C THR A 675 -57.05 26.06 -17.47
N PRO A 676 -58.17 25.40 -17.08
CA PRO A 676 -59.32 26.11 -16.52
C PRO A 676 -58.93 27.04 -15.36
N GLY A 677 -59.24 28.32 -15.50
CA GLY A 677 -58.92 29.37 -14.53
C GLY A 677 -57.52 29.98 -14.67
N ALA A 678 -56.62 29.44 -15.50
CA ALA A 678 -55.31 30.03 -15.70
C ALA A 678 -55.37 31.40 -16.39
N THR A 679 -54.46 32.31 -16.04
CA THR A 679 -54.48 33.70 -16.51
C THR A 679 -53.33 34.00 -17.48
N ALA A 680 -53.66 34.75 -18.53
CA ALA A 680 -52.71 35.40 -19.42
C ALA A 680 -53.05 36.90 -19.50
N HIS A 681 -52.16 37.75 -18.98
CA HIS A 681 -52.30 39.21 -19.00
C HIS A 681 -51.49 39.76 -20.17
N ASN A 682 -52.13 40.42 -21.13
CA ASN A 682 -51.45 40.97 -22.31
C ASN A 682 -51.74 42.46 -22.48
N GLY A 683 -50.71 43.29 -22.35
CA GLY A 683 -50.70 44.71 -22.73
C GLY A 683 -49.80 45.00 -23.95
N GLY A 684 -49.06 44.01 -24.44
CA GLY A 684 -48.20 44.07 -25.62
C GLY A 684 -48.74 43.22 -26.78
N VAL A 685 -47.84 42.55 -27.51
CA VAL A 685 -48.18 41.63 -28.59
C VAL A 685 -47.93 40.19 -28.14
N LEU A 686 -48.98 39.38 -28.06
CA LEU A 686 -48.90 37.92 -27.85
C LEU A 686 -49.26 37.23 -29.17
N GLN A 687 -48.28 36.64 -29.83
CA GLN A 687 -48.48 35.91 -31.09
C GLN A 687 -48.43 34.40 -30.84
N ILE A 688 -49.46 33.70 -31.32
CA ILE A 688 -49.60 32.25 -31.16
C ILE A 688 -49.55 31.60 -32.54
N GLY A 689 -48.73 30.57 -32.69
CA GLY A 689 -48.48 29.86 -33.95
C GLY A 689 -47.03 30.00 -34.41
N ILE A 690 -46.61 29.11 -35.31
CA ILE A 690 -45.31 29.19 -35.97
C ILE A 690 -45.40 30.31 -37.02
N PRO A 691 -44.55 31.35 -36.96
CA PRO A 691 -44.51 32.42 -37.95
C PRO A 691 -44.26 31.94 -39.39
#